data_AF-A0A084QX90-F1
#
_entry.id   AF-A0A084QX90-F1
#
_cell.length_a   1.000
_cell.length_b   1.000
_cell.length_c   1.000
_cell.angle_alpha   90.00
_cell.angle_beta   90.00
_cell.angle_gamma   90.00
#
_symmetry.space_group_name_H-M   'P 1'
#
loop_
_entity.id
_entity.type
_entity.pdbx_description
1 polymer ?
#
loop_
_entity_poly.entity_id
_entity_poly.type
_entity_poly.pdbx_seq_one_letter_code
_entity_poly.pdbx_strand_id
1 'polypeptide(L)'
;SSSGIGRATALECARHGARLVLHHVGDAQSRHDLQSLEAQISEMNGKATAAGVAADVRDPTAGQLIVEKAVSSYGQIDSIVHNAGICQFIDFAAVTPQQRDRHMAINFSGPYSITQAVVEQMKRQGRGGSVVSIASITATMGSSQLTHYSATKAALLGMTVSSAVALGKFGIRFNAVSPGTTETSMNKEDLSGPKRAEMERRVPLGRLGVPQDIANAVVFFSSDLSQYVSGQNLIVDGAASVNYQYATVETSSFSNIAMAPPEPRLIVIGAGTAGIALASRLRFQLGYKNFIIYERENDIGGTWYLNTYPGVGCDVDSHLYSFSFNPNPNWSKRFADQAEILEYLHDTADKFGARQHVQLRTEVVSAKWIVPRRVWQVVLRDMSTGLEFTQEAEMLISCVGTISIPKECDIPGHEAYKGAIFHSARWNHKFDLKGKRVAVVGNGCSGAQLMPHVANVAAQVVQFQRSPQWINERPNPIFSEFRKWCFRNIPLYGKLYRFHVWSSTDALHNLYVTGTDSLEQKRQVAQAEAEQYMRAVAPKKYLEILLPKFPLGCKRRVFDPGYLACLHKPNVELTTERITNFTETGLETSRGKADFDAVVLSTGFKIQEFLSPIEITGGNGKTLNEHWKETRGAQAYRATFVHGFPNFGIVFGPNAFPAHNSVIFTNETQVEYIVKTLIAPMLNRSFEVLEVKQAAENYDSNNVQEKLKTMVWSGGCANWNLNAAGRNTTNYHDPTWKFWWSLYWPVWEDFELTGGTGRLPWAPWTKAVAWTAAGASAAVGWYLFGLPFRSIASL
;
A
#
# COMPACT_ATOMS: atom_id res chain seq x y z
N SER A 1 -50.26 4.87 -9.76
CA SER A 1 -49.63 5.61 -10.87
C SER A 1 -49.80 4.81 -12.14
N SER A 2 -50.29 5.42 -13.22
CA SER A 2 -50.64 4.75 -14.49
C SER A 2 -49.51 4.74 -15.53
N SER A 3 -48.34 5.34 -15.23
CA SER A 3 -47.21 5.48 -16.17
C SER A 3 -45.86 5.01 -15.57
N GLY A 4 -44.86 4.80 -16.44
CA GLY A 4 -43.48 4.44 -16.07
C GLY A 4 -43.38 3.18 -15.18
N ILE A 5 -42.56 3.27 -14.12
CA ILE A 5 -42.41 2.22 -13.10
C ILE A 5 -43.77 1.82 -12.51
N GLY A 6 -44.68 2.77 -12.27
CA GLY A 6 -46.00 2.48 -11.69
C GLY A 6 -46.86 1.60 -12.59
N ARG A 7 -46.80 1.83 -13.91
CA ARG A 7 -47.48 1.00 -14.92
C ARG A 7 -46.91 -0.41 -14.95
N ALA A 8 -45.59 -0.55 -14.96
CA ALA A 8 -44.93 -1.86 -14.97
C ALA A 8 -45.21 -2.65 -13.69
N THR A 9 -45.16 -2.00 -12.52
CA THR A 9 -45.55 -2.60 -11.23
C THR A 9 -47.00 -3.07 -11.24
N ALA A 10 -47.94 -2.26 -11.75
CA ALA A 10 -49.35 -2.67 -11.84
C ALA A 10 -49.53 -3.90 -12.75
N LEU A 11 -48.91 -3.92 -13.93
CA LEU A 11 -48.97 -5.06 -14.84
C LEU A 11 -48.30 -6.31 -14.26
N GLU A 12 -47.18 -6.17 -13.56
CA GLU A 12 -46.52 -7.32 -12.91
C GLU A 12 -47.38 -7.87 -11.76
N CYS A 13 -47.90 -7.02 -10.88
CA CYS A 13 -48.86 -7.45 -9.85
C CYS A 13 -50.08 -8.15 -10.46
N ALA A 14 -50.61 -7.66 -11.60
CA ALA A 14 -51.71 -8.30 -12.31
C ALA A 14 -51.35 -9.70 -12.86
N ARG A 15 -50.12 -9.91 -13.37
CA ARG A 15 -49.63 -11.24 -13.79
C ARG A 15 -49.62 -12.25 -12.64
N HIS A 16 -49.35 -11.80 -11.41
CA HIS A 16 -49.43 -12.61 -10.19
C HIS A 16 -50.85 -12.68 -9.58
N GLY A 17 -51.87 -12.19 -10.29
CA GLY A 17 -53.28 -12.30 -9.90
C GLY A 17 -53.76 -11.27 -8.87
N ALA A 18 -53.05 -10.16 -8.69
CA ALA A 18 -53.45 -9.11 -7.76
C ALA A 18 -54.76 -8.39 -8.19
N ARG A 19 -55.53 -7.98 -7.19
CA ARG A 19 -56.66 -7.04 -7.33
C ARG A 19 -56.13 -5.64 -7.02
N LEU A 20 -56.30 -4.68 -7.94
CA LEU A 20 -55.51 -3.45 -7.97
C LEU A 20 -56.38 -2.19 -7.86
N VAL A 21 -56.01 -1.29 -6.94
CA VAL A 21 -56.48 0.10 -6.98
C VAL A 21 -55.42 0.96 -7.63
N LEU A 22 -55.78 1.61 -8.73
CA LEU A 22 -54.86 2.38 -9.56
C LEU A 22 -55.03 3.88 -9.28
N HIS A 23 -54.20 4.39 -8.37
CA HIS A 23 -54.13 5.82 -8.08
C HIS A 23 -53.56 6.64 -9.26
N HIS A 24 -54.16 7.81 -9.53
CA HIS A 24 -53.62 8.82 -10.43
C HIS A 24 -54.02 10.25 -9.99
N VAL A 25 -53.38 11.28 -10.55
CA VAL A 25 -53.50 12.69 -10.09
C VAL A 25 -54.80 13.41 -10.50
N GLY A 26 -55.58 12.84 -11.43
CA GLY A 26 -56.87 13.40 -11.81
C GLY A 26 -56.85 14.46 -12.91
N ASP A 27 -55.76 14.60 -13.66
CA ASP A 27 -55.70 15.39 -14.90
C ASP A 27 -56.14 14.58 -16.15
N ALA A 28 -56.16 15.21 -17.33
CA ALA A 28 -56.61 14.57 -18.57
C ALA A 28 -55.67 13.45 -19.04
N GLN A 29 -54.35 13.66 -18.99
CA GLN A 29 -53.36 12.66 -19.41
C GLN A 29 -53.41 11.42 -18.51
N SER A 30 -53.43 11.62 -17.20
CA SER A 30 -53.42 10.51 -16.24
C SER A 30 -54.73 9.72 -16.24
N ARG A 31 -55.88 10.32 -16.61
CA ARG A 31 -57.13 9.61 -16.93
C ARG A 31 -56.96 8.70 -18.16
N HIS A 32 -56.39 9.20 -19.24
CA HIS A 32 -56.14 8.41 -20.45
C HIS A 32 -55.16 7.25 -20.19
N ASP A 33 -54.04 7.53 -19.49
CA ASP A 33 -53.06 6.52 -19.10
C ASP A 33 -53.66 5.44 -18.20
N LEU A 34 -54.58 5.82 -17.30
CA LEU A 34 -55.32 4.89 -16.45
C LEU A 34 -56.24 3.98 -17.29
N GLN A 35 -57.06 4.53 -18.18
CA GLN A 35 -57.95 3.75 -19.05
C GLN A 35 -57.17 2.75 -19.91
N SER A 36 -56.03 3.16 -20.47
CA SER A 36 -55.12 2.27 -21.21
C SER A 36 -54.57 1.13 -20.35
N LEU A 37 -54.26 1.39 -19.08
CA LEU A 37 -53.75 0.39 -18.14
C LEU A 37 -54.86 -0.57 -17.67
N GLU A 38 -56.06 -0.07 -17.36
CA GLU A 38 -57.22 -0.88 -17.00
C GLU A 38 -57.62 -1.83 -18.13
N ALA A 39 -57.63 -1.36 -19.39
CA ALA A 39 -57.85 -2.20 -20.57
C ALA A 39 -56.82 -3.33 -20.66
N GLN A 40 -55.51 -3.02 -20.57
CA GLN A 40 -54.46 -4.05 -20.63
C GLN A 40 -54.51 -5.05 -19.47
N ILE A 41 -54.96 -4.64 -18.27
CA ILE A 41 -55.16 -5.58 -17.16
C ILE A 41 -56.38 -6.48 -17.41
N SER A 42 -57.46 -5.95 -18.00
CA SER A 42 -58.66 -6.75 -18.32
C SER A 42 -58.39 -7.86 -19.34
N GLU A 43 -57.41 -7.69 -20.22
CA GLU A 43 -56.95 -8.70 -21.18
C GLU A 43 -56.08 -9.81 -20.55
N MET A 44 -55.59 -9.64 -19.31
CA MET A 44 -54.66 -10.58 -18.67
C MET A 44 -55.36 -11.70 -17.87
N ASN A 45 -55.60 -12.84 -18.54
CA ASN A 45 -55.89 -14.15 -17.94
C ASN A 45 -57.05 -14.21 -16.91
N GLY A 46 -57.96 -13.23 -16.90
CA GLY A 46 -59.24 -13.26 -16.17
C GLY A 46 -59.19 -13.29 -14.63
N LYS A 47 -57.99 -13.29 -14.02
CA LYS A 47 -57.83 -13.35 -12.55
C LYS A 47 -57.53 -11.99 -11.91
N ALA A 48 -56.90 -11.08 -12.66
CA ALA A 48 -56.63 -9.72 -12.19
C ALA A 48 -57.82 -8.80 -12.45
N THR A 49 -58.05 -7.86 -11.55
CA THR A 49 -59.04 -6.79 -11.70
C THR A 49 -58.42 -5.47 -11.26
N ALA A 50 -58.83 -4.37 -11.90
CA ALA A 50 -58.34 -3.04 -11.59
C ALA A 50 -59.50 -2.06 -11.38
N ALA A 51 -59.29 -1.07 -10.51
CA ALA A 51 -60.20 0.04 -10.31
C ALA A 51 -59.46 1.35 -10.02
N GLY A 52 -59.68 2.37 -10.83
CA GLY A 52 -59.06 3.68 -10.69
C GLY A 52 -59.52 4.50 -9.47
N VAL A 53 -58.62 5.35 -8.97
CA VAL A 53 -58.93 6.45 -8.03
C VAL A 53 -58.16 7.71 -8.40
N ALA A 54 -58.88 8.81 -8.57
CA ALA A 54 -58.32 10.14 -8.83
C ALA A 54 -58.13 10.89 -7.51
N ALA A 55 -56.90 11.24 -7.16
CA ALA A 55 -56.58 12.10 -6.02
C ALA A 55 -55.20 12.76 -6.21
N ASP A 56 -55.05 14.03 -5.85
CA ASP A 56 -53.71 14.62 -5.72
C ASP A 56 -53.07 14.15 -4.41
N VAL A 57 -51.86 13.58 -4.44
CA VAL A 57 -51.19 13.10 -3.21
C VAL A 57 -50.85 14.21 -2.22
N ARG A 58 -50.94 15.48 -2.64
CA ARG A 58 -50.80 16.66 -1.77
C ARG A 58 -52.06 16.96 -0.95
N ASP A 59 -53.21 16.41 -1.34
CA ASP A 59 -54.47 16.56 -0.61
C ASP A 59 -54.47 15.67 0.65
N PRO A 60 -54.73 16.23 1.86
CA PRO A 60 -54.83 15.43 3.09
C PRO A 60 -55.86 14.29 3.02
N THR A 61 -56.91 14.42 2.19
CA THR A 61 -57.96 13.40 2.02
C THR A 61 -57.57 12.26 1.08
N ALA A 62 -56.50 12.40 0.29
CA ALA A 62 -56.11 11.42 -0.72
C ALA A 62 -55.88 10.01 -0.15
N GLY A 63 -55.32 9.90 1.06
CA GLY A 63 -55.15 8.64 1.76
C GLY A 63 -56.48 7.95 2.09
N GLN A 64 -57.49 8.72 2.49
CA GLN A 64 -58.83 8.21 2.81
C GLN A 64 -59.54 7.74 1.54
N LEU A 65 -59.53 8.54 0.46
CA LEU A 65 -60.13 8.18 -0.83
C LEU A 65 -59.53 6.90 -1.44
N ILE A 66 -58.21 6.70 -1.32
CA ILE A 66 -57.54 5.46 -1.76
C ILE A 66 -57.99 4.26 -0.91
N VAL A 67 -58.10 4.43 0.41
CA VAL A 67 -58.56 3.37 1.33
C VAL A 67 -60.03 3.01 1.06
N GLU A 68 -60.90 4.00 0.95
CA GLU A 68 -62.32 3.82 0.63
C GLU A 68 -62.51 3.11 -0.71
N LYS A 69 -61.75 3.47 -1.74
CA LYS A 69 -61.80 2.78 -3.03
C LYS A 69 -61.36 1.32 -2.92
N ALA A 70 -60.29 1.02 -2.19
CA ALA A 70 -59.81 -0.35 -2.02
C ALA A 70 -60.75 -1.23 -1.22
N VAL A 71 -61.30 -0.71 -0.12
CA VAL A 71 -62.25 -1.44 0.72
C VAL A 71 -63.58 -1.64 -0.02
N SER A 72 -64.11 -0.61 -0.70
CA SER A 72 -65.36 -0.75 -1.48
C SER A 72 -65.24 -1.66 -2.70
N SER A 73 -64.06 -1.72 -3.35
CA SER A 73 -63.86 -2.56 -4.53
C SER A 73 -63.48 -4.01 -4.20
N TYR A 74 -62.68 -4.23 -3.14
CA TYR A 74 -62.03 -5.52 -2.87
C TYR A 74 -62.06 -5.99 -1.42
N GLY A 75 -62.67 -5.21 -0.50
CA GLY A 75 -62.86 -5.52 0.92
C GLY A 75 -61.65 -5.26 1.82
N GLN A 76 -60.44 -5.15 1.26
CA GLN A 76 -59.20 -5.10 2.04
C GLN A 76 -58.04 -4.44 1.28
N ILE A 77 -56.97 -4.14 2.02
CA ILE A 77 -55.66 -3.71 1.49
C ILE A 77 -54.58 -4.69 1.96
N ASP A 78 -53.85 -5.29 1.03
CA ASP A 78 -52.74 -6.22 1.27
C ASP A 78 -51.37 -5.53 1.21
N SER A 79 -51.17 -4.70 0.20
CA SER A 79 -49.94 -3.95 -0.06
C SER A 79 -50.25 -2.54 -0.57
N ILE A 80 -49.35 -1.59 -0.32
CA ILE A 80 -49.37 -0.24 -0.91
C ILE A 80 -47.98 0.13 -1.46
N VAL A 81 -47.96 0.72 -2.66
CA VAL A 81 -46.73 1.11 -3.35
C VAL A 81 -46.70 2.63 -3.58
N HIS A 82 -45.78 3.32 -2.91
CA HIS A 82 -45.58 4.76 -3.08
C HIS A 82 -44.69 5.05 -4.30
N ASN A 83 -45.30 5.00 -5.49
CA ASN A 83 -44.66 5.35 -6.76
C ASN A 83 -44.86 6.83 -7.18
N ALA A 84 -45.84 7.54 -6.61
CA ALA A 84 -46.09 8.93 -7.00
C ALA A 84 -44.86 9.80 -6.69
N GLY A 85 -44.43 10.60 -7.68
CA GLY A 85 -43.24 11.43 -7.53
C GLY A 85 -42.97 12.30 -8.76
N ILE A 86 -42.22 13.38 -8.53
CA ILE A 86 -41.65 14.26 -9.55
C ILE A 86 -40.13 14.32 -9.40
N CYS A 87 -39.44 14.56 -10.52
CA CYS A 87 -38.00 14.74 -10.60
C CYS A 87 -37.73 15.87 -11.60
N GLN A 88 -36.90 16.85 -11.23
CA GLN A 88 -36.50 17.95 -12.10
C GLN A 88 -34.99 18.18 -11.95
N PHE A 89 -34.25 18.10 -13.07
CA PHE A 89 -32.82 18.36 -13.13
C PHE A 89 -32.61 19.89 -13.12
N ILE A 90 -32.18 20.43 -11.98
CA ILE A 90 -31.99 21.85 -11.73
C ILE A 90 -30.70 22.03 -10.92
N ASP A 91 -29.78 22.86 -11.41
CA ASP A 91 -28.53 23.18 -10.69
C ASP A 91 -28.84 23.77 -9.30
N PHE A 92 -28.00 23.41 -8.31
CA PHE A 92 -28.22 23.76 -6.89
C PHE A 92 -28.62 25.23 -6.65
N ALA A 93 -27.96 26.18 -7.30
CA ALA A 93 -28.23 27.62 -7.13
C ALA A 93 -29.54 28.11 -7.78
N ALA A 94 -30.11 27.34 -8.71
CA ALA A 94 -31.34 27.69 -9.43
C ALA A 94 -32.62 27.07 -8.83
N VAL A 95 -32.49 26.24 -7.78
CA VAL A 95 -33.64 25.62 -7.11
C VAL A 95 -34.42 26.67 -6.31
N THR A 96 -35.64 27.00 -6.76
CA THR A 96 -36.54 27.89 -6.01
C THR A 96 -37.13 27.20 -4.78
N PRO A 97 -37.49 27.94 -3.71
CA PRO A 97 -38.24 27.40 -2.57
C PRO A 97 -39.52 26.68 -3.00
N GLN A 98 -40.26 27.25 -3.96
CA GLN A 98 -41.50 26.68 -4.48
C GLN A 98 -41.28 25.31 -5.15
N GLN A 99 -40.19 25.14 -5.91
CA GLN A 99 -39.82 23.84 -6.50
C GLN A 99 -39.42 22.83 -5.41
N ARG A 100 -38.59 23.23 -4.44
CA ARG A 100 -38.20 22.39 -3.30
C ARG A 100 -39.42 21.90 -2.52
N ASP A 101 -40.31 22.81 -2.16
CA ASP A 101 -41.47 22.53 -1.31
C ASP A 101 -42.51 21.69 -2.06
N ARG A 102 -42.69 21.91 -3.37
CA ARG A 102 -43.49 21.05 -4.25
C ARG A 102 -42.94 19.62 -4.32
N HIS A 103 -41.62 19.46 -4.44
CA HIS A 103 -41.01 18.12 -4.42
C HIS A 103 -41.23 17.45 -3.06
N MET A 104 -41.03 18.16 -1.94
CA MET A 104 -41.26 17.59 -0.60
C MET A 104 -42.71 17.16 -0.39
N ALA A 105 -43.67 18.00 -0.82
CA ALA A 105 -45.09 17.70 -0.73
C ALA A 105 -45.48 16.42 -1.50
N ILE A 106 -44.99 16.26 -2.73
CA ILE A 106 -45.35 15.13 -3.60
C ILE A 106 -44.56 13.86 -3.28
N ASN A 107 -43.23 13.97 -3.14
CA ASN A 107 -42.34 12.81 -3.04
C ASN A 107 -42.24 12.23 -1.62
N PHE A 108 -42.63 12.98 -0.59
CA PHE A 108 -42.50 12.56 0.81
C PHE A 108 -43.79 12.76 1.61
N SER A 109 -44.31 13.99 1.70
CA SER A 109 -45.47 14.28 2.58
C SER A 109 -46.72 13.51 2.15
N GLY A 110 -47.01 13.42 0.85
CA GLY A 110 -48.11 12.62 0.32
C GLY A 110 -47.99 11.13 0.66
N PRO A 111 -46.89 10.44 0.31
CA PRO A 111 -46.60 9.08 0.76
C PRO A 111 -46.76 8.87 2.28
N TYR A 112 -46.33 9.84 3.09
CA TYR A 112 -46.48 9.80 4.55
C TYR A 112 -47.97 9.79 4.97
N SER A 113 -48.76 10.76 4.51
CA SER A 113 -50.19 10.85 4.83
C SER A 113 -50.99 9.65 4.31
N ILE A 114 -50.68 9.16 3.11
CA ILE A 114 -51.30 7.95 2.53
C ILE A 114 -50.95 6.72 3.38
N THR A 115 -49.70 6.59 3.83
CA THR A 115 -49.29 5.51 4.75
C THR A 115 -50.12 5.53 6.02
N GLN A 116 -50.32 6.69 6.65
CA GLN A 116 -51.11 6.79 7.88
C GLN A 116 -52.53 6.22 7.69
N ALA A 117 -53.22 6.61 6.61
CA ALA A 117 -54.56 6.11 6.32
C ALA A 117 -54.59 4.59 6.02
N VAL A 118 -53.66 4.10 5.18
CA VAL A 118 -53.60 2.68 4.79
C VAL A 118 -53.22 1.79 5.98
N VAL A 119 -52.30 2.23 6.83
CA VAL A 119 -51.85 1.49 8.02
C VAL A 119 -52.97 1.37 9.05
N GLU A 120 -53.80 2.41 9.27
CA GLU A 120 -54.98 2.28 10.14
C GLU A 120 -55.98 1.26 9.58
N GLN A 121 -56.16 1.17 8.26
CA GLN A 121 -56.97 0.12 7.65
C GLN A 121 -56.35 -1.28 7.79
N MET A 122 -55.03 -1.43 7.59
CA MET A 122 -54.32 -2.70 7.79
C MET A 122 -54.41 -3.18 9.25
N LYS A 123 -54.31 -2.27 10.23
CA LYS A 123 -54.52 -2.57 11.65
C LYS A 123 -55.94 -3.07 11.92
N ARG A 124 -56.96 -2.41 11.38
CA ARG A 124 -58.38 -2.84 11.49
C ARG A 124 -58.62 -4.23 10.90
N GLN A 125 -57.88 -4.60 9.84
CA GLN A 125 -57.92 -5.94 9.25
C GLN A 125 -57.20 -7.02 10.07
N GLY A 126 -56.35 -6.66 11.03
CA GLY A 126 -55.72 -7.58 11.99
C GLY A 126 -54.72 -8.61 11.42
N ARG A 127 -54.36 -8.51 10.13
CA ARG A 127 -53.61 -9.56 9.39
C ARG A 127 -52.27 -9.11 8.80
N GLY A 128 -51.76 -7.95 9.22
CA GLY A 128 -50.55 -7.35 8.67
C GLY A 128 -50.75 -6.72 7.29
N GLY A 129 -49.62 -6.55 6.58
CA GLY A 129 -49.59 -5.98 5.22
C GLY A 129 -48.18 -5.57 4.79
N SER A 130 -48.03 -5.03 3.59
CA SER A 130 -46.75 -4.52 3.07
C SER A 130 -46.83 -3.06 2.60
N VAL A 131 -45.80 -2.28 2.89
CA VAL A 131 -45.61 -0.91 2.42
C VAL A 131 -44.31 -0.84 1.64
N VAL A 132 -44.36 -0.39 0.39
CA VAL A 132 -43.18 -0.30 -0.49
C VAL A 132 -43.00 1.12 -1.02
N SER A 133 -41.91 1.79 -0.64
CA SER A 133 -41.58 3.13 -1.12
C SER A 133 -40.59 3.11 -2.28
N ILE A 134 -40.89 3.84 -3.37
CA ILE A 134 -39.93 4.04 -4.46
C ILE A 134 -39.01 5.22 -4.10
N ALA A 135 -37.81 4.90 -3.62
CA ALA A 135 -36.73 5.83 -3.30
C ALA A 135 -35.90 6.17 -4.56
N SER A 136 -34.57 6.23 -4.46
CA SER A 136 -33.63 6.41 -5.57
C SER A 136 -32.19 6.24 -5.05
N ILE A 137 -31.26 5.73 -5.88
CA ILE A 137 -29.83 5.74 -5.51
C ILE A 137 -29.28 7.15 -5.27
N THR A 138 -29.90 8.21 -5.81
CA THR A 138 -29.44 9.58 -5.55
C THR A 138 -29.67 10.02 -4.11
N ALA A 139 -30.51 9.31 -3.35
CA ALA A 139 -30.72 9.54 -1.92
C ALA A 139 -29.47 9.27 -1.07
N THR A 140 -28.58 8.38 -1.53
CA THR A 140 -27.33 8.00 -0.85
C THR A 140 -26.08 8.44 -1.61
N MET A 141 -26.14 8.47 -2.95
CA MET A 141 -25.00 8.82 -3.81
C MET A 141 -24.94 10.32 -4.18
N GLY A 142 -26.03 11.06 -4.00
CA GLY A 142 -26.13 12.47 -4.42
C GLY A 142 -26.27 12.66 -5.94
N SER A 143 -26.40 13.92 -6.36
CA SER A 143 -26.38 14.38 -7.75
C SER A 143 -26.31 15.91 -7.79
N SER A 144 -25.55 16.47 -8.74
CA SER A 144 -25.32 17.92 -8.90
C SER A 144 -26.59 18.70 -9.24
N GLN A 145 -27.55 18.07 -9.92
CA GLN A 145 -28.78 18.71 -10.44
C GLN A 145 -30.05 18.20 -9.75
N LEU A 146 -29.94 17.35 -8.73
CA LEU A 146 -31.09 16.75 -8.03
C LEU A 146 -31.02 16.97 -6.51
N THR A 147 -30.37 18.04 -6.05
CA THR A 147 -30.16 18.31 -4.62
C THR A 147 -31.45 18.31 -3.81
N HIS A 148 -32.50 18.96 -4.32
CA HIS A 148 -33.83 19.00 -3.72
C HIS A 148 -34.60 17.68 -3.86
N TYR A 149 -34.51 17.00 -5.00
CA TYR A 149 -35.13 15.69 -5.23
C TYR A 149 -34.53 14.60 -4.30
N SER A 150 -33.20 14.52 -4.24
CA SER A 150 -32.48 13.52 -3.45
C SER A 150 -32.78 13.63 -1.96
N ALA A 151 -32.97 14.85 -1.43
CA ALA A 151 -33.43 15.05 -0.05
C ALA A 151 -34.81 14.39 0.21
N THR A 152 -35.76 14.50 -0.73
CA THR A 152 -37.07 13.84 -0.60
C THR A 152 -36.98 12.32 -0.66
N LYS A 153 -36.06 11.78 -1.47
CA LYS A 153 -35.84 10.33 -1.56
C LYS A 153 -35.09 9.79 -0.33
N ALA A 154 -34.18 10.56 0.25
CA ALA A 154 -33.56 10.24 1.54
C ALA A 154 -34.59 10.24 2.70
N ALA A 155 -35.55 11.18 2.68
CA ALA A 155 -36.64 11.19 3.65
C ALA A 155 -37.52 9.92 3.59
N LEU A 156 -37.77 9.37 2.39
CA LEU A 156 -38.43 8.05 2.24
C LEU A 156 -37.62 6.90 2.85
N LEU A 157 -36.28 6.92 2.76
CA LEU A 157 -35.44 5.91 3.41
C LEU A 157 -35.50 6.01 4.95
N GLY A 158 -35.43 7.23 5.50
CA GLY A 158 -35.58 7.48 6.94
C GLY A 158 -36.97 7.08 7.48
N MET A 159 -38.02 7.35 6.70
CA MET A 159 -39.38 6.90 6.98
C MET A 159 -39.47 5.36 6.97
N THR A 160 -38.88 4.70 5.98
CA THR A 160 -38.92 3.24 5.83
C THR A 160 -38.40 2.53 7.08
N VAL A 161 -37.19 2.88 7.55
CA VAL A 161 -36.58 2.23 8.72
C VAL A 161 -37.37 2.52 10.01
N SER A 162 -37.84 3.77 10.19
CA SER A 162 -38.57 4.18 11.39
C SER A 162 -39.97 3.54 11.46
N SER A 163 -40.68 3.50 10.34
CA SER A 163 -42.01 2.90 10.24
C SER A 163 -41.95 1.38 10.33
N ALA A 164 -40.91 0.71 9.80
CA ALA A 164 -40.73 -0.73 9.98
C ALA A 164 -40.69 -1.13 11.47
N VAL A 165 -39.96 -0.37 12.30
CA VAL A 165 -39.91 -0.58 13.75
C VAL A 165 -41.27 -0.29 14.42
N ALA A 166 -41.91 0.84 14.07
CA ALA A 166 -43.17 1.25 14.67
C ALA A 166 -44.36 0.31 14.33
N LEU A 167 -44.32 -0.31 13.14
CA LEU A 167 -45.44 -1.06 12.57
C LEU A 167 -45.27 -2.59 12.61
N GLY A 168 -44.06 -3.10 12.81
CA GLY A 168 -43.79 -4.55 12.85
C GLY A 168 -44.64 -5.32 13.88
N LYS A 169 -44.98 -4.69 15.02
CA LYS A 169 -45.89 -5.28 16.04
C LYS A 169 -47.33 -5.52 15.56
N PHE A 170 -47.72 -4.99 14.40
CA PHE A 170 -49.01 -5.23 13.74
C PHE A 170 -48.89 -6.19 12.55
N GLY A 171 -47.73 -6.82 12.34
CA GLY A 171 -47.45 -7.64 11.15
C GLY A 171 -47.30 -6.84 9.86
N ILE A 172 -47.13 -5.51 9.94
CA ILE A 172 -47.00 -4.63 8.77
C ILE A 172 -45.51 -4.43 8.48
N ARG A 173 -45.08 -4.84 7.28
CA ARG A 173 -43.71 -4.70 6.79
C ARG A 173 -43.58 -3.39 6.02
N PHE A 174 -42.42 -2.73 6.13
CA PHE A 174 -42.14 -1.51 5.38
C PHE A 174 -40.76 -1.60 4.76
N ASN A 175 -40.67 -1.57 3.43
CA ASN A 175 -39.41 -1.59 2.69
C ASN A 175 -39.35 -0.47 1.63
N ALA A 176 -38.15 -0.23 1.11
CA ALA A 176 -37.91 0.68 -0.01
C ALA A 176 -37.21 -0.04 -1.15
N VAL A 177 -37.50 0.41 -2.38
CA VAL A 177 -36.71 0.09 -3.57
C VAL A 177 -36.03 1.37 -4.02
N SER A 178 -34.72 1.33 -4.26
CA SER A 178 -33.93 2.45 -4.80
C SER A 178 -33.50 2.16 -6.24
N PRO A 179 -34.24 2.63 -7.26
CA PRO A 179 -33.85 2.50 -8.64
C PRO A 179 -32.56 3.25 -8.96
N GLY A 180 -31.74 2.66 -9.83
CA GLY A 180 -30.76 3.38 -10.64
C GLY A 180 -31.42 4.12 -11.81
N THR A 181 -30.59 4.58 -12.76
CA THR A 181 -31.09 5.19 -14.00
C THR A 181 -31.96 4.20 -14.76
N THR A 182 -33.28 4.45 -14.73
CA THR A 182 -34.31 3.58 -15.30
C THR A 182 -35.00 4.34 -16.43
N GLU A 183 -35.13 3.74 -17.61
CA GLU A 183 -35.77 4.39 -18.77
C GLU A 183 -37.27 4.59 -18.55
N THR A 184 -37.71 5.84 -18.48
CA THR A 184 -39.11 6.22 -18.31
C THR A 184 -39.41 7.50 -19.11
N SER A 185 -40.69 7.84 -19.27
CA SER A 185 -41.08 9.14 -19.84
C SER A 185 -40.50 10.33 -19.05
N MET A 186 -40.28 10.18 -17.74
CA MET A 186 -39.83 11.25 -16.84
C MET A 186 -38.38 11.71 -17.10
N ASN A 187 -37.53 10.81 -17.61
CA ASN A 187 -36.13 11.10 -17.95
C ASN A 187 -35.82 10.90 -19.44
N LYS A 188 -36.84 10.79 -20.30
CA LYS A 188 -36.66 10.56 -21.74
C LYS A 188 -35.92 11.70 -22.44
N GLU A 189 -36.18 12.94 -22.04
CA GLU A 189 -35.48 14.13 -22.53
C GLU A 189 -34.04 14.21 -21.98
N ASP A 190 -33.87 13.92 -20.69
CA ASP A 190 -32.56 13.88 -20.01
C ASP A 190 -31.62 12.79 -20.57
N LEU A 191 -32.20 11.67 -21.02
CA LEU A 191 -31.50 10.57 -21.70
C LEU A 191 -31.44 10.75 -23.22
N SER A 192 -31.86 11.89 -23.78
CA SER A 192 -31.71 12.14 -25.21
C SER A 192 -30.25 12.45 -25.57
N GLY A 193 -29.75 11.88 -26.67
CA GLY A 193 -28.37 12.05 -27.10
C GLY A 193 -27.33 11.24 -26.29
N PRO A 194 -26.08 11.72 -26.14
CA PRO A 194 -24.95 10.91 -25.69
C PRO A 194 -25.03 10.48 -24.22
N LYS A 195 -25.84 11.18 -23.41
CA LYS A 195 -26.00 10.93 -21.97
C LYS A 195 -26.58 9.54 -21.67
N ARG A 196 -27.39 8.97 -22.58
CA ARG A 196 -27.85 7.57 -22.49
C ARG A 196 -26.67 6.60 -22.40
N ALA A 197 -25.79 6.63 -23.40
CA ALA A 197 -24.64 5.73 -23.48
C ALA A 197 -23.64 5.97 -22.32
N GLU A 198 -23.55 7.20 -21.81
CA GLU A 198 -22.79 7.50 -20.60
C GLU A 198 -23.38 6.83 -19.36
N MET A 199 -24.70 6.92 -19.15
CA MET A 199 -25.36 6.26 -18.04
C MET A 199 -25.32 4.73 -18.18
N GLU A 200 -25.42 4.18 -19.40
CA GLU A 200 -25.25 2.74 -19.68
C GLU A 200 -23.86 2.24 -19.28
N ARG A 201 -22.79 2.96 -19.64
CA ARG A 201 -21.40 2.62 -19.25
C ARG A 201 -21.15 2.61 -17.75
N ARG A 202 -21.96 3.32 -16.95
CA ARG A 202 -21.83 3.34 -15.48
C ARG A 202 -22.43 2.09 -14.82
N VAL A 203 -23.26 1.34 -15.52
CA VAL A 203 -23.93 0.13 -15.02
C VAL A 203 -23.12 -1.12 -15.41
N PRO A 204 -22.52 -1.87 -14.46
CA PRO A 204 -21.84 -3.15 -14.75
C PRO A 204 -22.66 -4.17 -15.56
N LEU A 205 -23.99 -4.18 -15.42
CA LEU A 205 -24.87 -5.03 -16.23
C LEU A 205 -25.04 -4.56 -17.70
N GLY A 206 -24.33 -3.50 -18.13
CA GLY A 206 -24.21 -3.09 -19.53
C GLY A 206 -25.43 -2.41 -20.15
N ARG A 207 -26.47 -2.09 -19.36
CA ARG A 207 -27.70 -1.43 -19.81
C ARG A 207 -28.31 -0.56 -18.72
N LEU A 208 -29.17 0.38 -19.11
CA LEU A 208 -30.06 1.05 -18.14
C LEU A 208 -31.10 0.06 -17.58
N GLY A 209 -31.65 0.41 -16.42
CA GLY A 209 -32.83 -0.26 -15.91
C GLY A 209 -34.03 -0.01 -16.82
N VAL A 210 -34.90 -0.99 -16.97
CA VAL A 210 -36.25 -0.82 -17.55
C VAL A 210 -37.28 -0.86 -16.41
N PRO A 211 -38.49 -0.28 -16.59
CA PRO A 211 -39.52 -0.25 -15.55
C PRO A 211 -39.86 -1.62 -14.94
N GLN A 212 -39.71 -2.70 -15.72
CA GLN A 212 -39.93 -4.08 -15.29
C GLN A 212 -38.89 -4.57 -14.25
N ASP A 213 -37.63 -4.11 -14.30
CA ASP A 213 -36.61 -4.49 -13.31
C ASP A 213 -37.02 -4.03 -11.90
N ILE A 214 -37.60 -2.83 -11.83
CA ILE A 214 -38.10 -2.23 -10.57
C ILE A 214 -39.40 -2.91 -10.14
N ALA A 215 -40.30 -3.19 -11.09
CA ALA A 215 -41.57 -3.88 -10.83
C ALA A 215 -41.36 -5.23 -10.12
N ASN A 216 -40.40 -6.04 -10.59
CA ASN A 216 -40.09 -7.34 -10.01
C ASN A 216 -39.68 -7.23 -8.52
N ALA A 217 -38.85 -6.24 -8.18
CA ALA A 217 -38.44 -5.96 -6.79
C ALA A 217 -39.62 -5.51 -5.91
N VAL A 218 -40.55 -4.73 -6.47
CA VAL A 218 -41.77 -4.30 -5.76
C VAL A 218 -42.73 -5.46 -5.52
N VAL A 219 -42.87 -6.39 -6.46
CA VAL A 219 -43.68 -7.62 -6.30
C VAL A 219 -43.06 -8.55 -5.25
N PHE A 220 -41.73 -8.71 -5.23
CA PHE A 220 -41.05 -9.42 -4.14
C PHE A 220 -41.41 -8.82 -2.78
N PHE A 221 -41.31 -7.50 -2.60
CA PHE A 221 -41.69 -6.86 -1.34
C PHE A 221 -43.20 -6.89 -1.03
N SER A 222 -44.06 -6.91 -2.05
CA SER A 222 -45.52 -6.98 -1.89
C SER A 222 -46.07 -8.38 -1.64
N SER A 223 -45.25 -9.43 -1.79
CA SER A 223 -45.63 -10.84 -1.63
C SER A 223 -45.02 -11.49 -0.38
N ASP A 224 -45.51 -12.68 -0.05
CA ASP A 224 -45.05 -13.47 1.10
C ASP A 224 -43.60 -13.98 0.97
N LEU A 225 -43.00 -13.90 -0.23
CA LEU A 225 -41.57 -14.16 -0.45
C LEU A 225 -40.67 -13.26 0.42
N SER A 226 -41.19 -12.11 0.85
CA SER A 226 -40.50 -11.16 1.72
C SER A 226 -41.09 -11.08 3.14
N GLN A 227 -41.84 -12.11 3.59
CA GLN A 227 -42.54 -12.12 4.88
C GLN A 227 -41.66 -11.84 6.11
N TYR A 228 -40.35 -12.11 6.04
CA TYR A 228 -39.38 -11.81 7.11
C TYR A 228 -38.44 -10.64 6.78
N VAL A 229 -38.80 -9.80 5.80
CA VAL A 229 -38.02 -8.64 5.35
C VAL A 229 -38.79 -7.35 5.62
N SER A 230 -38.24 -6.51 6.50
CA SER A 230 -38.76 -5.18 6.85
C SER A 230 -37.59 -4.23 7.17
N GLY A 231 -37.80 -2.93 6.96
CA GLY A 231 -36.82 -1.87 7.15
C GLY A 231 -35.71 -1.83 6.10
N GLN A 232 -35.81 -2.60 5.01
CA GLN A 232 -34.72 -2.73 4.03
C GLN A 232 -34.87 -1.75 2.85
N ASN A 233 -33.73 -1.35 2.29
CA ASN A 233 -33.64 -0.63 1.02
C ASN A 233 -32.97 -1.52 -0.03
N LEU A 234 -33.72 -2.03 -0.99
CA LEU A 234 -33.18 -2.82 -2.10
C LEU A 234 -32.75 -1.87 -3.22
N ILE A 235 -31.45 -1.80 -3.47
CA ILE A 235 -30.88 -1.05 -4.60
C ILE A 235 -31.06 -1.89 -5.87
N VAL A 236 -31.66 -1.29 -6.91
CA VAL A 236 -31.92 -1.93 -8.21
C VAL A 236 -31.39 -1.02 -9.31
N ASP A 237 -30.09 -1.10 -9.54
CA ASP A 237 -29.32 -0.17 -10.39
C ASP A 237 -28.27 -0.86 -11.28
N GLY A 238 -28.31 -2.20 -11.35
CA GLY A 238 -27.32 -3.00 -12.07
C GLY A 238 -25.89 -2.84 -11.56
N ALA A 239 -25.72 -2.56 -10.25
CA ALA A 239 -24.48 -2.27 -9.52
C ALA A 239 -23.85 -0.89 -9.79
N ALA A 240 -24.56 0.05 -10.43
CA ALA A 240 -24.04 1.38 -10.76
C ALA A 240 -23.59 2.23 -9.55
N SER A 241 -24.18 2.04 -8.37
CA SER A 241 -23.81 2.73 -7.13
C SER A 241 -22.62 2.12 -6.39
N VAL A 242 -22.25 0.87 -6.70
CA VAL A 242 -21.13 0.14 -6.07
C VAL A 242 -19.97 -0.14 -7.04
N ASN A 243 -20.13 0.21 -8.31
CA ASN A 243 -19.10 0.08 -9.36
C ASN A 243 -17.96 1.10 -9.19
N TYR A 244 -17.05 0.82 -8.27
CA TYR A 244 -15.84 1.62 -8.04
C TYR A 244 -14.64 1.19 -8.93
N GLN A 245 -14.77 0.11 -9.70
CA GLN A 245 -13.64 -0.52 -10.40
C GLN A 245 -13.45 -0.09 -11.87
N TYR A 246 -14.31 0.79 -12.40
CA TYR A 246 -14.32 1.08 -13.84
C TYR A 246 -13.34 2.19 -14.29
N ALA A 247 -12.13 1.76 -14.63
CA ALA A 247 -11.22 2.37 -15.59
C ALA A 247 -10.47 1.20 -16.27
N THR A 248 -10.35 1.04 -17.59
CA THR A 248 -10.36 1.97 -18.74
C THR A 248 -10.80 1.27 -20.04
N VAL A 249 -11.38 1.99 -21.01
CA VAL A 249 -11.35 1.64 -22.46
C VAL A 249 -11.17 2.93 -23.28
N GLU A 250 -10.38 2.91 -24.36
CA GLU A 250 -9.82 4.09 -25.02
C GLU A 250 -10.74 4.83 -26.02
N THR A 251 -10.61 6.17 -25.99
CA THR A 251 -10.74 7.18 -27.06
C THR A 251 -11.87 7.14 -28.12
N SER A 252 -12.69 8.20 -28.15
CA SER A 252 -12.61 9.20 -29.24
C SER A 252 -13.38 10.50 -28.90
N SER A 253 -12.96 11.60 -29.54
CA SER A 253 -13.29 13.01 -29.31
C SER A 253 -14.77 13.39 -29.08
N PHE A 254 -15.04 14.18 -28.03
CA PHE A 254 -15.47 15.59 -28.13
C PHE A 254 -15.20 16.33 -26.79
N SER A 255 -15.11 17.67 -26.83
CA SER A 255 -14.33 18.47 -25.87
C SER A 255 -15.09 19.10 -24.69
N ASN A 256 -14.42 19.10 -23.53
CA ASN A 256 -14.43 20.12 -22.48
C ASN A 256 -15.75 20.46 -21.74
N ILE A 257 -16.07 19.66 -20.72
CA ILE A 257 -16.25 20.20 -19.36
C ILE A 257 -15.33 19.38 -18.43
N ALA A 258 -14.38 20.02 -17.77
CA ALA A 258 -13.29 19.34 -17.09
C ALA A 258 -13.72 18.76 -15.72
N MET A 259 -14.04 17.47 -15.69
CA MET A 259 -13.89 16.68 -14.45
C MET A 259 -12.40 16.45 -14.19
N ALA A 260 -11.97 16.55 -12.94
CA ALA A 260 -10.58 16.27 -12.57
C ALA A 260 -10.24 14.80 -12.90
N PRO A 261 -9.11 14.50 -13.56
CA PRO A 261 -8.73 13.14 -13.89
C PRO A 261 -8.51 12.29 -12.61
N PRO A 262 -8.73 10.96 -12.65
CA PRO A 262 -8.54 10.07 -11.51
C PRO A 262 -7.11 10.13 -10.98
N GLU A 263 -6.92 10.13 -9.65
CA GLU A 263 -5.60 10.19 -9.01
C GLU A 263 -4.64 9.17 -9.65
N PRO A 264 -3.36 9.53 -9.93
CA PRO A 264 -2.39 8.58 -10.45
C PRO A 264 -2.31 7.35 -9.52
N ARG A 265 -2.14 6.16 -10.08
CA ARG A 265 -1.87 4.92 -9.33
C ARG A 265 -0.38 4.77 -9.08
N LEU A 266 -0.05 4.11 -7.98
CA LEU A 266 1.31 3.74 -7.61
C LEU A 266 1.41 2.25 -7.28
N ILE A 267 2.34 1.56 -7.93
CA ILE A 267 2.79 0.23 -7.50
C ILE A 267 4.11 0.37 -6.73
N VAL A 268 4.18 -0.26 -5.56
CA VAL A 268 5.40 -0.38 -4.76
C VAL A 268 5.83 -1.85 -4.72
N ILE A 269 7.13 -2.11 -4.87
CA ILE A 269 7.69 -3.47 -4.85
C ILE A 269 8.41 -3.73 -3.53
N GLY A 270 7.88 -4.61 -2.68
CA GLY A 270 8.47 -5.05 -1.41
C GLY A 270 7.96 -4.28 -0.17
N ALA A 271 7.61 -5.03 0.88
CA ALA A 271 7.11 -4.56 2.17
C ALA A 271 8.17 -4.64 3.30
N GLY A 272 9.44 -4.39 2.95
CA GLY A 272 10.51 -4.14 3.91
C GLY A 272 10.43 -2.74 4.54
N THR A 273 11.49 -2.34 5.26
CA THR A 273 11.55 -1.03 5.94
C THR A 273 11.32 0.16 4.99
N ALA A 274 11.78 0.06 3.75
CA ALA A 274 11.56 1.04 2.69
C ALA A 274 10.07 1.17 2.29
N GLY A 275 9.41 0.05 2.01
CA GLY A 275 7.98 0.02 1.63
C GLY A 275 7.07 0.48 2.77
N ILE A 276 7.38 0.08 4.01
CA ILE A 276 6.66 0.52 5.21
C ILE A 276 6.83 2.04 5.42
N ALA A 277 8.02 2.60 5.27
CA ALA A 277 8.25 4.05 5.35
C ALA A 277 7.46 4.81 4.28
N LEU A 278 7.49 4.34 3.03
CA LEU A 278 6.74 4.95 1.92
C LEU A 278 5.24 4.93 2.19
N ALA A 279 4.65 3.75 2.44
CA ALA A 279 3.22 3.64 2.75
C ALA A 279 2.79 4.50 3.94
N SER A 280 3.61 4.54 5.01
CA SER A 280 3.32 5.36 6.18
C SER A 280 3.22 6.84 5.82
N ARG A 281 4.14 7.37 4.99
CA ARG A 281 4.09 8.78 4.53
C ARG A 281 2.90 9.03 3.60
N LEU A 282 2.65 8.14 2.63
CA LEU A 282 1.52 8.25 1.70
C LEU A 282 0.19 8.32 2.47
N ARG A 283 -0.02 7.38 3.41
CA ARG A 283 -1.28 7.25 4.16
C ARG A 283 -1.46 8.30 5.24
N PHE A 284 -0.46 8.51 6.09
CA PHE A 284 -0.61 9.34 7.29
C PHE A 284 -0.49 10.83 7.00
N GLN A 285 0.19 11.22 5.91
CA GLN A 285 0.57 12.62 5.69
C GLN A 285 0.06 13.22 4.38
N LEU A 286 0.00 12.43 3.30
CA LEU A 286 -0.64 12.86 2.06
C LEU A 286 -2.13 12.46 2.01
N GLY A 287 -2.56 11.49 2.84
CA GLY A 287 -3.90 10.92 2.78
C GLY A 287 -4.18 10.09 1.53
N TYR A 288 -3.16 9.88 0.69
CA TYR A 288 -3.23 9.22 -0.61
C TYR A 288 -3.40 7.71 -0.45
N LYS A 289 -4.38 7.14 -1.17
CA LYS A 289 -4.80 5.74 -1.04
C LYS A 289 -4.68 4.92 -2.32
N ASN A 290 -4.44 5.56 -3.47
CA ASN A 290 -4.42 4.87 -4.78
C ASN A 290 -3.09 4.16 -5.04
N PHE A 291 -2.63 3.36 -4.07
CA PHE A 291 -1.40 2.58 -4.20
C PHE A 291 -1.54 1.17 -3.63
N ILE A 292 -0.70 0.27 -4.13
CA ILE A 292 -0.59 -1.12 -3.68
C ILE A 292 0.90 -1.49 -3.54
N ILE A 293 1.21 -2.30 -2.54
CA ILE A 293 2.53 -2.91 -2.34
C ILE A 293 2.41 -4.39 -2.66
N TYR A 294 3.24 -4.89 -3.56
CA TYR A 294 3.39 -6.33 -3.78
C TYR A 294 4.57 -6.85 -2.97
N GLU A 295 4.33 -7.86 -2.14
CA GLU A 295 5.34 -8.56 -1.35
C GLU A 295 5.29 -10.05 -1.71
N ARG A 296 6.44 -10.61 -2.07
CA ARG A 296 6.54 -12.01 -2.47
C ARG A 296 6.38 -12.94 -1.29
N GLU A 297 6.91 -12.55 -0.14
CA GLU A 297 6.94 -13.39 1.05
C GLU A 297 5.55 -13.48 1.73
N ASN A 298 5.41 -14.37 2.72
CA ASN A 298 4.13 -14.59 3.39
C ASN A 298 3.76 -13.51 4.42
N ASP A 299 4.67 -12.60 4.75
CA ASP A 299 4.44 -11.48 5.67
C ASP A 299 5.45 -10.34 5.39
N ILE A 300 5.21 -9.18 5.99
CA ILE A 300 6.02 -7.97 5.86
C ILE A 300 7.26 -8.00 6.76
N GLY A 301 8.25 -7.16 6.43
CA GLY A 301 9.47 -6.97 7.24
C GLY A 301 10.79 -7.17 6.47
N GLY A 302 10.73 -7.73 5.25
CA GLY A 302 11.88 -7.87 4.35
C GLY A 302 13.04 -8.66 4.99
N THR A 303 14.22 -8.04 5.14
CA THR A 303 15.41 -8.65 5.76
C THR A 303 15.10 -9.26 7.14
N TRP A 304 14.25 -8.63 7.95
CA TRP A 304 13.89 -9.11 9.29
C TRP A 304 12.84 -10.21 9.30
N TYR A 305 12.09 -10.38 8.21
CA TYR A 305 11.25 -11.57 8.00
C TYR A 305 12.10 -12.75 7.51
N LEU A 306 12.98 -12.51 6.53
CA LEU A 306 13.75 -13.56 5.85
C LEU A 306 14.86 -14.19 6.72
N ASN A 307 15.55 -13.40 7.54
CA ASN A 307 16.72 -13.87 8.28
C ASN A 307 16.32 -14.36 9.68
N THR A 308 16.22 -15.67 9.85
CA THR A 308 15.75 -16.33 11.09
C THR A 308 16.78 -17.27 11.72
N TYR A 309 18.07 -17.11 11.38
CA TYR A 309 19.16 -17.89 11.97
C TYR A 309 19.43 -17.50 13.43
N PRO A 310 19.87 -18.43 14.30
CA PRO A 310 20.15 -18.13 15.71
C PRO A 310 21.12 -16.95 15.89
N GLY A 311 20.78 -16.02 16.79
CA GLY A 311 21.63 -14.86 17.12
C GLY A 311 21.53 -13.68 16.15
N VAL A 312 20.65 -13.73 15.15
CA VAL A 312 20.42 -12.61 14.22
C VAL A 312 19.88 -11.37 14.94
N GLY A 313 20.58 -10.25 14.78
CA GLY A 313 20.24 -8.98 15.43
C GLY A 313 20.98 -7.80 14.81
N CYS A 314 20.57 -6.58 15.16
CA CYS A 314 21.10 -5.37 14.53
C CYS A 314 22.48 -4.97 15.08
N ASP A 315 23.29 -4.32 14.23
CA ASP A 315 24.56 -3.69 14.59
C ASP A 315 24.44 -2.16 14.81
N VAL A 316 23.23 -1.61 14.69
CA VAL A 316 22.89 -0.21 14.97
C VAL A 316 21.99 -0.15 16.22
N ASP A 317 22.18 0.88 17.04
CA ASP A 317 21.41 1.10 18.27
C ASP A 317 19.90 1.16 17.97
N SER A 318 19.08 0.41 18.69
CA SER A 318 17.65 0.21 18.44
C SER A 318 16.87 1.53 18.36
N HIS A 319 17.25 2.56 19.13
CA HIS A 319 16.57 3.87 19.06
C HIS A 319 16.89 4.64 17.77
N LEU A 320 17.97 4.31 17.06
CA LEU A 320 18.32 4.82 15.74
C LEU A 320 17.89 3.86 14.60
N TYR A 321 17.90 2.55 14.86
CA TYR A 321 17.33 1.53 13.98
C TYR A 321 15.81 1.42 14.16
N SER A 322 15.15 2.56 14.10
CA SER A 322 13.70 2.72 14.10
C SER A 322 13.33 3.88 13.18
N PHE A 323 12.08 3.96 12.72
CA PHE A 323 11.60 5.12 11.99
C PHE A 323 11.60 6.37 12.88
N SER A 324 11.99 7.51 12.33
CA SER A 324 11.98 8.82 13.00
C SER A 324 10.57 9.25 13.41
N PHE A 325 9.55 8.84 12.65
CA PHE A 325 8.14 9.14 12.88
C PHE A 325 7.44 8.18 13.86
N ASN A 326 8.07 7.04 14.18
CA ASN A 326 7.54 6.06 15.14
C ASN A 326 8.62 5.61 16.13
N PRO A 327 9.13 6.49 17.00
CA PRO A 327 10.11 6.10 18.02
C PRO A 327 9.48 5.11 19.02
N ASN A 328 10.14 3.98 19.23
CA ASN A 328 9.73 2.98 20.21
C ASN A 328 10.43 3.25 21.58
N PRO A 329 9.69 3.53 22.67
CA PRO A 329 10.26 3.72 24.00
C PRO A 329 10.51 2.39 24.75
N ASN A 330 10.03 1.27 24.22
CA ASN A 330 9.98 -0.02 24.90
C ASN A 330 11.14 -0.98 24.54
N TRP A 331 12.05 -0.58 23.64
CA TRP A 331 13.20 -1.39 23.23
C TRP A 331 13.86 -2.06 24.45
N SER A 332 14.15 -3.35 24.34
CA SER A 332 14.64 -4.21 25.42
C SER A 332 16.09 -3.90 25.77
N LYS A 333 16.91 -3.67 24.74
CA LYS A 333 18.36 -3.48 24.83
C LYS A 333 18.89 -2.64 23.67
N ARG A 334 20.14 -2.20 23.82
CA ARG A 334 20.80 -1.29 22.87
C ARG A 334 20.82 -1.81 21.44
N PHE A 335 21.05 -3.09 21.23
CA PHE A 335 21.05 -3.74 19.91
C PHE A 335 20.03 -4.87 19.93
N ALA A 336 18.83 -4.60 19.43
CA ALA A 336 17.72 -5.55 19.39
C ALA A 336 18.00 -6.76 18.48
N ASP A 337 17.37 -7.88 18.83
CA ASP A 337 17.36 -9.11 18.02
C ASP A 337 16.24 -9.03 16.98
N GLN A 338 16.27 -9.91 15.99
CA GLN A 338 15.33 -9.87 14.86
C GLN A 338 13.85 -9.88 15.25
N ALA A 339 13.45 -10.70 16.23
CA ALA A 339 12.03 -10.84 16.59
C ALA A 339 11.42 -9.51 17.06
N GLU A 340 12.13 -8.78 17.93
CA GLU A 340 11.73 -7.48 18.45
C GLU A 340 11.69 -6.39 17.35
N ILE A 341 12.61 -6.48 16.38
CA ILE A 341 12.62 -5.57 15.22
C ILE A 341 11.47 -5.89 14.27
N LEU A 342 11.15 -7.16 14.04
CA LEU A 342 10.04 -7.59 13.19
C LEU A 342 8.69 -7.17 13.79
N GLU A 343 8.49 -7.38 15.09
CA GLU A 343 7.33 -6.91 15.85
C GLU A 343 7.17 -5.39 15.72
N TYR A 344 8.24 -4.61 15.90
CA TYR A 344 8.22 -3.16 15.69
C TYR A 344 7.83 -2.73 14.26
N LEU A 345 8.23 -3.49 13.24
CA LEU A 345 7.85 -3.22 11.85
C LEU A 345 6.38 -3.56 11.58
N HIS A 346 5.86 -4.63 12.19
CA HIS A 346 4.43 -4.99 12.16
C HIS A 346 3.59 -3.90 12.82
N ASP A 347 3.90 -3.56 14.07
CA ASP A 347 3.24 -2.47 14.82
C ASP A 347 3.24 -1.15 14.04
N THR A 348 4.35 -0.81 13.38
CA THR A 348 4.42 0.40 12.56
C THR A 348 3.50 0.29 11.34
N ALA A 349 3.55 -0.82 10.60
CA ALA A 349 2.75 -1.00 9.40
C ALA A 349 1.24 -0.99 9.71
N ASP A 350 0.83 -1.52 10.86
CA ASP A 350 -0.56 -1.52 11.30
C ASP A 350 -0.98 -0.13 11.82
N LYS A 351 -0.18 0.51 12.68
CA LYS A 351 -0.43 1.85 13.23
C LYS A 351 -0.59 2.95 12.17
N PHE A 352 0.17 2.88 11.07
CA PHE A 352 0.11 3.87 9.98
C PHE A 352 -0.72 3.40 8.78
N GLY A 353 -1.40 2.25 8.89
CA GLY A 353 -2.30 1.74 7.84
C GLY A 353 -1.60 1.29 6.57
N ALA A 354 -0.32 0.93 6.64
CA ALA A 354 0.41 0.35 5.51
C ALA A 354 -0.08 -1.06 5.18
N ARG A 355 -0.37 -1.92 6.18
CA ARG A 355 -0.67 -3.34 5.96
C ARG A 355 -1.86 -3.57 5.03
N GLN A 356 -2.92 -2.75 5.10
CA GLN A 356 -4.09 -2.84 4.21
C GLN A 356 -3.81 -2.53 2.72
N HIS A 357 -2.62 -2.03 2.38
CA HIS A 357 -2.16 -1.83 1.00
C HIS A 357 -1.18 -2.91 0.54
N VAL A 358 -0.85 -3.89 1.38
CA VAL A 358 0.09 -4.97 1.04
C VAL A 358 -0.66 -6.18 0.53
N GLN A 359 -0.37 -6.59 -0.71
CA GLN A 359 -0.71 -7.90 -1.23
C GLN A 359 0.50 -8.81 -1.08
N LEU A 360 0.42 -9.70 -0.08
CA LEU A 360 1.41 -10.74 0.23
C LEU A 360 1.38 -11.87 -0.82
N ARG A 361 2.37 -12.76 -0.78
CA ARG A 361 2.50 -13.91 -1.71
C ARG A 361 2.41 -13.52 -3.19
N THR A 362 2.84 -12.32 -3.56
CA THR A 362 2.77 -11.82 -4.94
C THR A 362 4.13 -11.30 -5.37
N GLU A 363 4.80 -12.02 -6.28
CA GLU A 363 6.08 -11.63 -6.87
C GLU A 363 5.85 -10.70 -8.06
N VAL A 364 6.60 -9.60 -8.14
CA VAL A 364 6.73 -8.83 -9.39
C VAL A 364 7.75 -9.54 -10.27
N VAL A 365 7.33 -10.04 -11.41
CA VAL A 365 8.20 -10.77 -12.36
C VAL A 365 8.89 -9.79 -13.30
N SER A 366 8.12 -8.85 -13.87
CA SER A 366 8.65 -7.81 -14.76
C SER A 366 7.81 -6.53 -14.70
N ALA A 367 8.39 -5.43 -15.16
CA ALA A 367 7.71 -4.16 -15.33
C ALA A 367 8.22 -3.45 -16.59
N LYS A 368 7.32 -2.98 -17.46
CA LYS A 368 7.65 -2.31 -18.72
C LYS A 368 6.94 -0.97 -18.85
N TRP A 369 7.68 0.09 -19.17
CA TRP A 369 7.09 1.39 -19.47
C TRP A 369 6.42 1.39 -20.85
N ILE A 370 5.16 1.78 -20.91
CA ILE A 370 4.36 1.83 -22.14
C ILE A 370 4.26 3.29 -22.60
N VAL A 371 5.22 3.71 -23.42
CA VAL A 371 5.41 5.12 -23.86
C VAL A 371 4.12 5.81 -24.34
N PRO A 372 3.26 5.22 -25.20
CA PRO A 372 2.05 5.90 -25.67
C PRO A 372 1.01 6.15 -24.56
N ARG A 373 1.00 5.30 -23.52
CA ARG A 373 0.00 5.31 -22.44
C ARG A 373 0.51 5.89 -21.12
N ARG A 374 1.82 6.18 -21.02
CA ARG A 374 2.49 6.80 -19.85
C ARG A 374 2.26 6.01 -18.54
N VAL A 375 2.28 4.68 -18.64
CA VAL A 375 2.12 3.76 -17.50
C VAL A 375 3.18 2.67 -17.51
N TRP A 376 3.54 2.21 -16.31
CA TRP A 376 4.20 0.94 -16.07
C TRP A 376 3.17 -0.18 -16.18
N GLN A 377 3.41 -1.12 -17.08
CA GLN A 377 2.72 -2.41 -17.13
C GLN A 377 3.55 -3.42 -16.33
N VAL A 378 2.97 -3.98 -15.27
CA VAL A 378 3.65 -4.83 -14.28
C VAL A 378 3.07 -6.24 -14.32
N VAL A 379 3.92 -7.23 -14.57
CA VAL A 379 3.57 -8.65 -14.52
C VAL A 379 3.82 -9.17 -13.10
N LEU A 380 2.79 -9.80 -12.55
CA LEU A 380 2.71 -10.27 -11.17
C LEU A 380 2.45 -11.78 -11.18
N ARG A 381 3.04 -12.50 -10.23
CA ARG A 381 2.85 -13.94 -10.02
C ARG A 381 2.35 -14.20 -8.61
N ASP A 382 1.22 -14.87 -8.47
CA ASP A 382 0.76 -15.38 -7.18
C ASP A 382 1.61 -16.61 -6.79
N MET A 383 2.36 -16.50 -5.70
CA MET A 383 3.26 -17.54 -5.19
C MET A 383 2.52 -18.77 -4.64
N SER A 384 1.20 -18.68 -4.45
CA SER A 384 0.34 -19.75 -3.96
C SER A 384 -0.20 -20.62 -5.11
N THR A 385 -0.47 -20.02 -6.27
CA THR A 385 -1.11 -20.68 -7.43
C THR A 385 -0.20 -20.80 -8.65
N GLY A 386 0.87 -20.03 -8.72
CA GLY A 386 1.74 -19.90 -9.89
C GLY A 386 1.14 -19.09 -11.04
N LEU A 387 -0.09 -18.58 -10.90
CA LEU A 387 -0.75 -17.81 -11.96
C LEU A 387 -0.14 -16.42 -12.11
N GLU A 388 0.07 -16.02 -13.37
CA GLU A 388 0.54 -14.69 -13.72
C GLU A 388 -0.60 -13.79 -14.18
N PHE A 389 -0.56 -12.52 -13.79
CA PHE A 389 -1.53 -11.49 -14.14
C PHE A 389 -0.87 -10.13 -14.26
N THR A 390 -1.53 -9.19 -14.93
CA THR A 390 -0.96 -7.87 -15.24
C THR A 390 -1.71 -6.77 -14.51
N GLN A 391 -0.97 -5.79 -14.01
CA GLN A 391 -1.49 -4.55 -13.43
C GLN A 391 -0.78 -3.35 -14.05
N GLU A 392 -1.38 -2.17 -13.93
CA GLU A 392 -0.82 -0.94 -14.51
C GLU A 392 -0.83 0.20 -13.49
N ALA A 393 0.21 1.04 -13.55
CA ALA A 393 0.31 2.23 -12.72
C ALA A 393 1.11 3.35 -13.39
N GLU A 394 0.72 4.58 -13.13
CA GLU A 394 1.40 5.78 -13.61
C GLU A 394 2.74 6.00 -12.89
N MET A 395 2.92 5.45 -11.69
CA MET A 395 4.16 5.48 -10.89
C MET A 395 4.57 4.07 -10.44
N LEU A 396 5.88 3.81 -10.39
CA LEU A 396 6.46 2.55 -9.91
C LEU A 396 7.63 2.83 -8.96
N ILE A 397 7.58 2.32 -7.72
CA ILE A 397 8.66 2.49 -6.75
C ILE A 397 9.19 1.14 -6.27
N SER A 398 10.49 0.89 -6.44
CA SER A 398 11.16 -0.30 -5.92
C SER A 398 11.65 -0.07 -4.49
N CYS A 399 11.27 -1.00 -3.60
CA CYS A 399 11.63 -1.04 -2.18
C CYS A 399 12.23 -2.41 -1.77
N VAL A 400 12.70 -3.20 -2.74
CA VAL A 400 13.16 -4.60 -2.56
C VAL A 400 14.47 -4.74 -1.78
N GLY A 401 15.25 -3.66 -1.67
CA GLY A 401 16.56 -3.65 -1.04
C GLY A 401 17.62 -4.49 -1.78
N THR A 402 18.79 -4.66 -1.16
CA THR A 402 19.95 -5.34 -1.76
C THR A 402 20.40 -6.59 -1.00
N ILE A 403 19.77 -6.91 0.14
CA ILE A 403 20.20 -7.96 1.09
C ILE A 403 19.05 -8.95 1.33
N SER A 404 18.50 -9.50 0.24
CA SER A 404 17.32 -10.37 0.21
C SER A 404 17.57 -11.70 -0.53
N ILE A 405 18.38 -11.66 -1.60
CA ILE A 405 18.77 -12.83 -2.40
C ILE A 405 20.13 -13.37 -1.92
N PRO A 406 20.17 -14.54 -1.25
CA PRO A 406 21.42 -15.15 -0.80
C PRO A 406 22.28 -15.60 -1.98
N LYS A 407 23.58 -15.77 -1.75
CA LYS A 407 24.42 -16.51 -2.69
C LYS A 407 24.11 -18.00 -2.60
N GLU A 408 23.97 -18.63 -3.76
CA GLU A 408 23.90 -20.08 -3.91
C GLU A 408 25.24 -20.73 -3.52
N CYS A 409 25.26 -22.07 -3.44
CA CYS A 409 26.50 -22.78 -3.20
C CYS A 409 27.35 -22.78 -4.48
N ASP A 410 28.51 -22.14 -4.43
CA ASP A 410 29.49 -22.07 -5.52
C ASP A 410 30.61 -23.12 -5.38
N ILE A 411 30.46 -24.05 -4.44
CA ILE A 411 31.41 -25.13 -4.19
C ILE A 411 31.03 -26.33 -5.08
N PRO A 412 31.96 -26.87 -5.89
CA PRO A 412 31.69 -28.03 -6.74
C PRO A 412 31.19 -29.26 -5.97
N GLY A 413 30.39 -30.09 -6.62
CA GLY A 413 29.93 -31.39 -6.11
C GLY A 413 28.83 -31.33 -5.04
N HIS A 414 28.33 -30.14 -4.69
CA HIS A 414 27.34 -29.94 -3.63
C HIS A 414 26.00 -30.64 -3.93
N GLU A 415 25.73 -30.94 -5.20
CA GLU A 415 24.55 -31.67 -5.68
C GLU A 415 24.57 -33.15 -5.26
N ALA A 416 25.75 -33.73 -5.01
CA ALA A 416 25.94 -35.13 -4.62
C ALA A 416 26.05 -35.36 -3.10
N TYR A 417 26.06 -34.28 -2.30
CA TYR A 417 26.20 -34.35 -0.85
C TYR A 417 24.89 -34.80 -0.19
N LYS A 418 24.97 -35.80 0.68
CA LYS A 418 23.82 -36.45 1.33
C LYS A 418 23.38 -35.79 2.64
N GLY A 419 24.17 -34.85 3.16
CA GLY A 419 23.83 -34.06 4.36
C GLY A 419 23.00 -32.81 4.02
N ALA A 420 22.73 -31.97 5.03
CA ALA A 420 21.94 -30.77 4.82
C ALA A 420 22.80 -29.57 4.37
N ILE A 421 22.44 -28.91 3.27
CA ILE A 421 23.01 -27.61 2.88
C ILE A 421 21.93 -26.53 3.05
N PHE A 422 22.26 -25.45 3.75
CA PHE A 422 21.38 -24.28 3.82
C PHE A 422 22.15 -22.98 4.07
N HIS A 423 21.65 -21.87 3.52
CA HIS A 423 22.21 -20.54 3.75
C HIS A 423 21.61 -19.91 5.01
N SER A 424 22.38 -19.08 5.73
CA SER A 424 21.92 -18.38 6.95
C SER A 424 20.60 -17.64 6.75
N ALA A 425 20.47 -16.91 5.63
CA ALA A 425 19.26 -16.20 5.21
C ALA A 425 18.08 -17.09 4.74
N ARG A 426 18.22 -18.42 4.78
CA ARG A 426 17.18 -19.43 4.49
C ARG A 426 17.35 -20.59 5.48
N TRP A 427 17.32 -20.25 6.77
CA TRP A 427 17.65 -21.17 7.86
C TRP A 427 16.71 -22.39 7.89
N ASN A 428 17.29 -23.59 7.96
CA ASN A 428 16.51 -24.83 7.99
C ASN A 428 16.08 -25.18 9.43
N HIS A 429 14.95 -24.63 9.86
CA HIS A 429 14.34 -24.92 11.18
C HIS A 429 13.94 -26.38 11.40
N LYS A 430 13.96 -27.25 10.37
CA LYS A 430 13.65 -28.68 10.48
C LYS A 430 14.89 -29.54 10.79
N PHE A 431 16.10 -28.97 10.71
CA PHE A 431 17.34 -29.72 10.94
C PHE A 431 17.88 -29.49 12.35
N ASP A 432 17.83 -30.51 13.20
CA ASP A 432 18.44 -30.46 14.54
C ASP A 432 19.97 -30.58 14.43
N LEU A 433 20.67 -29.54 14.91
CA LEU A 433 22.12 -29.49 14.98
C LEU A 433 22.68 -30.27 16.20
N LYS A 434 21.83 -30.70 17.13
CA LYS A 434 22.26 -31.38 18.36
C LYS A 434 23.02 -32.67 18.05
N GLY A 435 24.26 -32.74 18.56
CA GLY A 435 25.12 -33.91 18.36
C GLY A 435 25.68 -34.07 16.94
N LYS A 436 25.51 -33.07 16.05
CA LYS A 436 25.95 -33.10 14.66
C LYS A 436 27.35 -32.52 14.45
N ARG A 437 28.01 -32.94 13.37
CA ARG A 437 29.22 -32.31 12.81
C ARG A 437 28.79 -31.27 11.78
N VAL A 438 29.16 -30.00 11.99
CA VAL A 438 28.66 -28.88 11.19
C VAL A 438 29.82 -28.10 10.58
N ALA A 439 29.80 -27.93 9.26
CA ALA A 439 30.67 -26.98 8.58
C ALA A 439 29.98 -25.61 8.51
N VAL A 440 30.68 -24.54 8.85
CA VAL A 440 30.20 -23.15 8.68
C VAL A 440 31.10 -22.43 7.69
N VAL A 441 30.57 -22.08 6.51
CA VAL A 441 31.35 -21.44 5.45
C VAL A 441 31.18 -19.93 5.51
N GLY A 442 32.24 -19.22 5.92
CA GLY A 442 32.24 -17.76 6.05
C GLY A 442 32.16 -17.24 7.49
N ASN A 443 32.76 -16.06 7.70
CA ASN A 443 32.95 -15.38 8.98
C ASN A 443 32.47 -13.91 8.95
N GLY A 444 31.60 -13.54 8.00
CA GLY A 444 30.96 -12.22 7.98
C GLY A 444 29.99 -12.03 9.16
N CYS A 445 29.24 -10.93 9.18
CA CYS A 445 28.32 -10.60 10.29
C CYS A 445 27.40 -11.77 10.68
N SER A 446 26.77 -12.44 9.71
CA SER A 446 25.92 -13.62 9.95
C SER A 446 26.68 -14.81 10.54
N GLY A 447 27.89 -15.09 10.05
CA GLY A 447 28.74 -16.17 10.56
C GLY A 447 29.16 -15.90 12.01
N ALA A 448 29.57 -14.66 12.33
CA ALA A 448 29.91 -14.26 13.69
C ALA A 448 28.69 -14.31 14.63
N GLN A 449 27.49 -13.96 14.16
CA GLN A 449 26.25 -14.04 14.94
C GLN A 449 25.78 -15.47 15.20
N LEU A 450 25.84 -16.37 14.22
CA LEU A 450 25.35 -17.75 14.40
C LEU A 450 26.33 -18.67 15.13
N MET A 451 27.64 -18.45 15.00
CA MET A 451 28.67 -19.35 15.53
C MET A 451 28.55 -19.62 17.05
N PRO A 452 28.31 -18.62 17.93
CA PRO A 452 28.08 -18.86 19.35
C PRO A 452 26.92 -19.82 19.63
N HIS A 453 25.85 -19.77 18.84
CA HIS A 453 24.69 -20.64 18.99
C HIS A 453 24.95 -22.05 18.44
N VAL A 454 25.54 -22.16 17.24
CA VAL A 454 25.88 -23.47 16.65
C VAL A 454 26.90 -24.22 17.51
N ALA A 455 27.92 -23.54 18.01
CA ALA A 455 28.94 -24.11 18.89
C ALA A 455 28.42 -24.60 20.26
N ASN A 456 27.23 -24.14 20.68
CA ASN A 456 26.58 -24.61 21.91
C ASN A 456 25.78 -25.90 21.74
N VAL A 457 25.43 -26.30 20.51
CA VAL A 457 24.53 -27.45 20.24
C VAL A 457 25.20 -28.57 19.42
N ALA A 458 26.08 -28.22 18.49
CA ALA A 458 26.76 -29.19 17.63
C ALA A 458 27.84 -29.99 18.38
N ALA A 459 28.01 -31.27 18.03
CA ALA A 459 29.09 -32.10 18.56
C ALA A 459 30.47 -31.61 18.09
N GLN A 460 30.54 -31.10 16.86
CA GLN A 460 31.75 -30.51 16.29
C GLN A 460 31.36 -29.41 15.30
N VAL A 461 32.11 -28.31 15.29
CA VAL A 461 31.96 -27.22 14.32
C VAL A 461 33.30 -26.93 13.68
N VAL A 462 33.36 -26.94 12.34
CA VAL A 462 34.53 -26.46 11.59
C VAL A 462 34.11 -25.23 10.80
N GLN A 463 34.68 -24.06 11.11
CA GLN A 463 34.42 -22.84 10.39
C GLN A 463 35.51 -22.54 9.37
N PHE A 464 35.10 -22.38 8.12
CA PHE A 464 35.97 -22.08 6.99
C PHE A 464 36.01 -20.57 6.74
N GLN A 465 37.12 -19.94 7.12
CA GLN A 465 37.36 -18.52 6.98
C GLN A 465 38.26 -18.23 5.77
N ARG A 466 37.68 -17.69 4.69
CA ARG A 466 38.47 -17.21 3.54
C ARG A 466 39.29 -15.95 3.82
N SER A 467 38.79 -15.06 4.69
CA SER A 467 39.48 -13.79 5.00
C SER A 467 39.06 -13.25 6.37
N PRO A 468 39.96 -12.68 7.16
CA PRO A 468 39.61 -12.07 8.45
C PRO A 468 38.67 -10.86 8.33
N GLN A 469 38.10 -10.45 9.47
CA GLN A 469 37.27 -9.27 9.66
C GLN A 469 37.82 -8.45 10.83
N TRP A 470 37.64 -7.13 10.81
CA TRP A 470 37.83 -6.32 12.01
C TRP A 470 36.66 -6.54 12.96
N ILE A 471 36.97 -7.02 14.17
CA ILE A 471 35.99 -7.34 15.20
C ILE A 471 36.16 -6.35 16.35
N ASN A 472 35.07 -5.67 16.70
CA ASN A 472 34.99 -4.68 17.77
C ASN A 472 34.12 -5.20 18.92
N GLU A 473 34.37 -4.73 20.14
CA GLU A 473 33.48 -4.97 21.28
C GLU A 473 32.05 -4.48 20.99
N ARG A 474 31.03 -5.21 21.47
CA ARG A 474 29.61 -4.86 21.36
C ARG A 474 28.95 -4.73 22.74
N PRO A 475 29.14 -3.63 23.48
CA PRO A 475 28.40 -3.39 24.71
C PRO A 475 26.90 -3.28 24.40
N ASN A 476 26.12 -4.28 24.80
CA ASN A 476 24.68 -4.37 24.56
C ASN A 476 23.86 -4.29 25.87
N PRO A 477 23.85 -3.13 26.57
CA PRO A 477 23.13 -3.00 27.82
C PRO A 477 21.61 -3.12 27.61
N ILE A 478 20.95 -3.80 28.55
CA ILE A 478 19.49 -3.83 28.69
C ILE A 478 19.03 -2.45 29.16
N PHE A 479 17.96 -1.93 28.56
CA PHE A 479 17.35 -0.68 29.01
C PHE A 479 16.47 -0.95 30.24
N SER A 480 16.82 -0.33 31.37
CA SER A 480 16.05 -0.46 32.61
C SER A 480 14.64 0.13 32.49
N GLU A 481 13.70 -0.35 33.31
CA GLU A 481 12.32 0.17 33.30
C GLU A 481 12.25 1.66 33.61
N PHE A 482 13.14 2.20 34.46
CA PHE A 482 13.28 3.65 34.64
C PHE A 482 13.68 4.36 33.34
N ARG A 483 14.61 3.80 32.56
CA ARG A 483 15.05 4.41 31.30
C ARG A 483 13.97 4.31 30.19
N LYS A 484 13.23 3.20 30.13
CA LYS A 484 12.02 3.07 29.27
C LYS A 484 10.93 4.07 29.69
N TRP A 485 10.72 4.25 31.00
CA TRP A 485 9.82 5.27 31.54
C TRP A 485 10.27 6.68 31.13
N CYS A 486 11.57 6.99 31.18
CA CYS A 486 12.11 8.26 30.69
C CYS A 486 11.86 8.45 29.19
N PHE A 487 12.09 7.43 28.35
CA PHE A 487 11.80 7.49 26.91
C PHE A 487 10.32 7.73 26.59
N ARG A 488 9.42 7.23 27.42
CA ARG A 488 7.96 7.35 27.25
C ARG A 488 7.40 8.67 27.78
N ASN A 489 7.88 9.15 28.93
CA ASN A 489 7.22 10.21 29.70
C ASN A 489 8.00 11.53 29.81
N ILE A 490 9.33 11.54 29.66
CA ILE A 490 10.10 12.80 29.72
C ILE A 490 10.10 13.45 28.33
N PRO A 491 9.57 14.68 28.18
CA PRO A 491 9.57 15.39 26.91
C PRO A 491 10.96 15.48 26.29
N LEU A 492 11.06 15.26 24.98
CA LEU A 492 12.29 15.28 24.17
C LEU A 492 13.39 14.26 24.54
N TYR A 493 13.35 13.58 25.69
CA TYR A 493 14.45 12.68 26.13
C TYR A 493 14.78 11.59 25.10
N GLY A 494 13.77 10.90 24.55
CA GLY A 494 13.97 9.91 23.48
C GLY A 494 14.52 10.52 22.17
N LYS A 495 14.13 11.76 21.84
CA LYS A 495 14.63 12.45 20.64
C LYS A 495 16.08 12.92 20.81
N LEU A 496 16.42 13.44 21.98
CA LEU A 496 17.79 13.84 22.36
C LEU A 496 18.72 12.63 22.41
N TYR A 497 18.27 11.50 22.98
CA TYR A 497 19.03 10.24 22.95
C TYR A 497 19.26 9.77 21.51
N ARG A 498 18.21 9.70 20.69
CA ARG A 498 18.32 9.31 19.28
C ARG A 498 19.23 10.27 18.49
N PHE A 499 19.18 11.57 18.75
CA PHE A 499 20.07 12.56 18.12
C PHE A 499 21.54 12.35 18.53
N HIS A 500 21.81 12.11 19.80
CA HIS A 500 23.16 11.79 20.30
C HIS A 500 23.69 10.49 19.66
N VAL A 501 22.87 9.45 19.57
CA VAL A 501 23.21 8.20 18.88
C VAL A 501 23.49 8.48 17.39
N TRP A 502 22.60 9.17 16.67
CA TRP A 502 22.82 9.47 15.25
C TRP A 502 24.06 10.34 15.00
N SER A 503 24.28 11.40 15.76
CA SER A 503 25.43 12.30 15.58
C SER A 503 26.76 11.61 15.88
N SER A 504 26.83 10.82 16.96
CA SER A 504 28.02 10.01 17.26
C SER A 504 28.25 8.92 16.21
N THR A 505 27.19 8.28 15.72
CA THR A 505 27.26 7.31 14.62
C THR A 505 27.67 7.95 13.30
N ASP A 506 27.14 9.13 12.93
CA ASP A 506 27.47 9.81 11.67
C ASP A 506 28.92 10.33 11.67
N ALA A 507 29.45 10.71 12.83
CA ALA A 507 30.85 11.04 13.02
C ALA A 507 31.82 9.85 12.78
N LEU A 508 31.34 8.60 12.81
CA LEU A 508 32.13 7.42 12.44
C LEU A 508 32.49 7.38 10.96
N HIS A 509 31.82 8.17 10.10
CA HIS A 509 32.22 8.39 8.71
C HIS A 509 33.72 8.74 8.59
N ASN A 510 34.25 9.52 9.54
CA ASN A 510 35.66 9.93 9.62
C ASN A 510 36.67 8.76 9.62
N LEU A 511 36.26 7.55 10.04
CA LEU A 511 37.14 6.38 10.03
C LEU A 511 37.35 5.81 8.61
N TYR A 512 36.45 6.15 7.68
CA TYR A 512 36.41 5.58 6.33
C TYR A 512 37.06 6.48 5.26
N VAL A 513 37.35 7.74 5.57
CA VAL A 513 38.01 8.68 4.65
C VAL A 513 39.53 8.45 4.64
N THR A 514 40.18 8.54 3.47
CA THR A 514 41.63 8.37 3.29
C THR A 514 42.28 9.62 2.69
N GLY A 515 43.59 9.78 2.84
CA GLY A 515 44.33 10.91 2.29
C GLY A 515 44.20 12.19 3.12
N THR A 516 44.04 12.05 4.44
CA THR A 516 44.05 13.17 5.40
C THR A 516 44.60 12.68 6.73
N ASP A 517 45.83 13.08 7.06
CA ASP A 517 46.63 12.53 8.18
C ASP A 517 45.85 12.42 9.50
N SER A 518 45.07 13.43 9.85
CA SER A 518 44.28 13.46 11.10
C SER A 518 43.13 12.45 11.12
N LEU A 519 42.59 12.04 9.96
CA LEU A 519 41.59 11.00 9.84
C LEU A 519 42.24 9.61 9.76
N GLU A 520 43.42 9.53 9.13
CA GLU A 520 44.24 8.32 9.10
C GLU A 520 44.69 7.92 10.51
N GLN A 521 45.15 8.88 11.31
CA GLN A 521 45.48 8.70 12.73
C GLN A 521 44.27 8.22 13.54
N LYS A 522 43.08 8.81 13.35
CA LYS A 522 41.84 8.34 14.00
C LYS A 522 41.49 6.89 13.62
N ARG A 523 41.66 6.52 12.35
CA ARG A 523 41.49 5.13 11.89
C ARG A 523 42.53 4.20 12.52
N GLN A 524 43.80 4.62 12.63
CA GLN A 524 44.86 3.84 13.27
C GLN A 524 44.59 3.60 14.76
N VAL A 525 44.11 4.62 15.50
CA VAL A 525 43.68 4.48 16.90
C VAL A 525 42.53 3.47 17.01
N ALA A 526 41.45 3.64 16.24
CA ALA A 526 40.33 2.71 16.24
C ALA A 526 40.72 1.28 15.79
N GLN A 527 41.75 1.15 14.96
CA GLN A 527 42.30 -0.14 14.54
C GLN A 527 43.11 -0.80 15.67
N ALA A 528 43.92 -0.02 16.40
CA ALA A 528 44.66 -0.50 17.57
C ALA A 528 43.71 -0.93 18.70
N GLU A 529 42.62 -0.19 18.94
CA GLU A 529 41.56 -0.58 19.88
C GLU A 529 40.90 -1.91 19.49
N ALA A 530 40.55 -2.09 18.21
CA ALA A 530 40.00 -3.34 17.68
C ALA A 530 41.00 -4.51 17.80
N GLU A 531 42.27 -4.28 17.44
CA GLU A 531 43.33 -5.28 17.57
C GLU A 531 43.58 -5.67 19.03
N GLN A 532 43.61 -4.70 19.95
CA GLN A 532 43.75 -4.95 21.38
C GLN A 532 42.60 -5.82 21.91
N TYR A 533 41.36 -5.51 21.56
CA TYR A 533 40.19 -6.32 21.92
C TYR A 533 40.31 -7.75 21.34
N MET A 534 40.62 -7.88 20.04
CA MET A 534 40.78 -9.18 19.39
C MET A 534 41.88 -10.02 20.05
N ARG A 535 43.03 -9.42 20.38
CA ARG A 535 44.15 -10.09 21.07
C ARG A 535 43.83 -10.48 22.52
N ALA A 536 42.99 -9.71 23.21
CA ALA A 536 42.59 -9.99 24.58
C ALA A 536 41.54 -11.11 24.68
N VAL A 537 40.59 -11.17 23.74
CA VAL A 537 39.43 -12.08 23.83
C VAL A 537 39.62 -13.36 23.03
N ALA A 538 40.30 -13.34 21.88
CA ALA A 538 40.40 -14.52 21.01
C ALA A 538 41.39 -15.59 21.52
N PRO A 539 41.20 -16.88 21.18
CA PRO A 539 42.19 -17.91 21.47
C PRO A 539 43.52 -17.62 20.78
N LYS A 540 44.63 -17.71 21.52
CA LYS A 540 45.99 -17.46 20.99
C LYS A 540 46.29 -18.26 19.71
N LYS A 541 45.79 -19.51 19.60
CA LYS A 541 45.96 -20.38 18.42
C LYS A 541 45.37 -19.83 17.12
N TYR A 542 44.45 -18.86 17.17
CA TYR A 542 43.80 -18.29 16.00
C TYR A 542 44.16 -16.84 15.69
N LEU A 543 45.06 -16.20 16.46
CA LEU A 543 45.37 -14.78 16.26
C LEU A 543 45.96 -14.50 14.86
N GLU A 544 46.81 -15.39 14.35
CA GLU A 544 47.41 -15.22 13.00
C GLU A 544 46.38 -15.27 11.87
N ILE A 545 45.29 -16.03 12.04
CA ILE A 545 44.22 -16.13 11.05
C ILE A 545 43.13 -15.08 11.26
N LEU A 546 42.87 -14.65 12.50
CA LEU A 546 41.82 -13.68 12.84
C LEU A 546 42.23 -12.23 12.55
N LEU A 547 43.48 -11.85 12.75
CA LEU A 547 43.93 -10.45 12.63
C LEU A 547 44.00 -9.99 11.17
N PRO A 548 43.26 -8.93 10.76
CA PRO A 548 43.28 -8.45 9.39
C PRO A 548 44.60 -7.78 8.99
N LYS A 549 45.04 -8.04 7.75
CA LYS A 549 46.19 -7.38 7.10
C LYS A 549 45.77 -6.21 6.18
N PHE A 550 44.55 -5.69 6.36
CA PHE A 550 43.99 -4.59 5.58
C PHE A 550 43.38 -3.53 6.51
N PRO A 551 43.29 -2.25 6.11
CA PRO A 551 42.87 -1.17 7.02
C PRO A 551 41.47 -1.35 7.61
N LEU A 552 41.28 -0.86 8.84
CA LEU A 552 39.96 -0.81 9.47
C LEU A 552 38.97 -0.01 8.61
N GLY A 553 37.75 -0.55 8.48
CA GLY A 553 36.67 0.03 7.68
C GLY A 553 36.64 -0.39 6.21
N CYS A 554 37.70 -1.02 5.66
CA CYS A 554 37.68 -1.50 4.27
C CYS A 554 36.58 -2.57 4.01
N LYS A 555 36.16 -3.26 5.07
CA LYS A 555 34.90 -4.03 5.15
C LYS A 555 34.04 -3.46 6.28
N ARG A 556 32.73 -3.72 6.26
CA ARG A 556 31.84 -3.44 7.39
C ARG A 556 32.37 -4.17 8.63
N ARG A 557 32.52 -3.44 9.73
CA ARG A 557 33.04 -3.96 11.02
C ARG A 557 32.06 -4.96 11.61
N VAL A 558 32.59 -5.99 12.27
CA VAL A 558 31.79 -6.97 13.01
C VAL A 558 31.78 -6.54 14.47
N PHE A 559 30.60 -6.34 15.05
CA PHE A 559 30.44 -6.09 16.48
C PHE A 559 30.21 -7.42 17.19
N ASP A 560 31.11 -7.81 18.08
CA ASP A 560 31.22 -9.17 18.62
C ASP A 560 29.99 -9.59 19.44
N PRO A 561 29.19 -10.58 19.01
CA PRO A 561 28.07 -11.11 19.77
C PRO A 561 28.47 -12.23 20.77
N GLY A 562 29.77 -12.48 20.96
CA GLY A 562 30.32 -13.65 21.66
C GLY A 562 31.05 -14.64 20.75
N TYR A 563 31.34 -14.24 19.51
CA TYR A 563 32.09 -14.99 18.50
C TYR A 563 33.51 -15.30 18.96
N LEU A 564 34.30 -14.31 19.39
CA LEU A 564 35.68 -14.57 19.82
C LEU A 564 35.72 -15.48 21.05
N ALA A 565 34.74 -15.34 21.95
CA ALA A 565 34.58 -16.21 23.11
C ALA A 565 34.21 -17.65 22.72
N CYS A 566 33.35 -17.87 21.72
CA CYS A 566 32.95 -19.22 21.32
C CYS A 566 34.08 -20.03 20.68
N LEU A 567 35.09 -19.37 20.09
CA LEU A 567 36.27 -20.02 19.51
C LEU A 567 37.18 -20.72 20.55
N HIS A 568 37.01 -20.47 21.86
CA HIS A 568 37.72 -21.21 22.92
C HIS A 568 37.14 -22.60 23.19
N LYS A 569 35.95 -22.92 22.66
CA LYS A 569 35.29 -24.20 22.94
C LYS A 569 36.04 -25.37 22.27
N PRO A 570 36.16 -26.53 22.94
CA PRO A 570 36.93 -27.66 22.42
C PRO A 570 36.30 -28.33 21.19
N ASN A 571 35.00 -28.12 20.95
CA ASN A 571 34.29 -28.61 19.76
C ASN A 571 34.35 -27.66 18.56
N VAL A 572 35.07 -26.53 18.63
CA VAL A 572 35.16 -25.55 17.55
C VAL A 572 36.58 -25.53 16.96
N GLU A 573 36.67 -25.67 15.64
CA GLU A 573 37.89 -25.43 14.88
C GLU A 573 37.68 -24.31 13.84
N LEU A 574 38.54 -23.29 13.84
CA LEU A 574 38.57 -22.23 12.85
C LEU A 574 39.75 -22.45 11.90
N THR A 575 39.49 -22.59 10.60
CA THR A 575 40.51 -22.86 9.58
C THR A 575 40.43 -21.89 8.41
N THR A 576 41.57 -21.64 7.76
CA THR A 576 41.69 -20.90 6.49
C THR A 576 41.88 -21.81 5.28
N GLU A 577 41.72 -23.12 5.46
CA GLU A 577 41.83 -24.09 4.38
C GLU A 577 40.83 -23.83 3.25
N ARG A 578 41.31 -23.96 2.01
CA ARG A 578 40.47 -23.85 0.83
C ARG A 578 39.66 -25.13 0.67
N ILE A 579 38.34 -25.01 0.72
CA ILE A 579 37.42 -26.05 0.25
C ILE A 579 37.60 -26.16 -1.27
N THR A 580 37.79 -27.38 -1.77
CA THR A 580 38.00 -27.66 -3.19
C THR A 580 36.76 -28.29 -3.84
N ASN A 581 36.08 -29.19 -3.11
CA ASN A 581 34.94 -29.96 -3.59
C ASN A 581 34.08 -30.42 -2.40
N PHE A 582 32.81 -30.73 -2.63
CA PHE A 582 32.03 -31.58 -1.73
C PHE A 582 32.39 -33.05 -1.95
N THR A 583 32.16 -33.87 -0.93
CA THR A 583 32.07 -35.33 -1.05
C THR A 583 30.62 -35.75 -0.80
N GLU A 584 30.26 -37.01 -1.00
CA GLU A 584 28.91 -37.51 -0.63
C GLU A 584 28.58 -37.31 0.86
N THR A 585 29.60 -37.18 1.71
CA THR A 585 29.51 -37.19 3.18
C THR A 585 30.04 -35.93 3.86
N GLY A 586 30.62 -34.98 3.12
CA GLY A 586 31.20 -33.76 3.69
C GLY A 586 31.97 -32.91 2.69
N LEU A 587 33.14 -32.43 3.08
CA LEU A 587 33.95 -31.47 2.33
C LEU A 587 35.38 -31.99 2.12
N GLU A 588 35.92 -31.70 0.93
CA GLU A 588 37.33 -31.87 0.61
C GLU A 588 38.04 -30.51 0.68
N THR A 589 39.20 -30.49 1.34
CA THR A 589 40.04 -29.32 1.54
C THR A 589 41.44 -29.57 0.97
N SER A 590 42.27 -28.53 0.96
CA SER A 590 43.70 -28.63 0.67
C SER A 590 44.52 -29.56 1.60
N ARG A 591 43.93 -30.09 2.70
CA ARG A 591 44.60 -31.04 3.61
C ARG A 591 44.00 -32.45 3.61
N GLY A 592 42.78 -32.64 3.09
CA GLY A 592 42.11 -33.94 3.09
C GLY A 592 40.60 -33.84 3.07
N LYS A 593 39.92 -34.93 3.43
CA LYS A 593 38.45 -35.04 3.45
C LYS A 593 37.94 -35.07 4.90
N ALA A 594 36.85 -34.37 5.17
CA ALA A 594 36.17 -34.38 6.46
C ALA A 594 34.66 -34.47 6.27
N ASP A 595 34.03 -35.40 6.99
CA ASP A 595 32.58 -35.62 6.93
C ASP A 595 31.81 -34.62 7.80
N PHE A 596 30.66 -34.17 7.32
CA PHE A 596 29.75 -33.27 8.00
C PHE A 596 28.30 -33.72 7.82
N ASP A 597 27.47 -33.56 8.85
CA ASP A 597 26.02 -33.78 8.75
C ASP A 597 25.31 -32.59 8.11
N ALA A 598 25.87 -31.38 8.26
CA ALA A 598 25.36 -30.16 7.65
C ALA A 598 26.46 -29.16 7.25
N VAL A 599 26.20 -28.40 6.17
CA VAL A 599 27.00 -27.26 5.72
C VAL A 599 26.15 -25.99 5.72
N VAL A 600 26.48 -25.06 6.62
CA VAL A 600 25.81 -23.78 6.80
C VAL A 600 26.56 -22.69 6.02
N LEU A 601 25.93 -22.14 5.00
CA LEU A 601 26.52 -21.09 4.17
C LEU A 601 26.26 -19.71 4.80
N SER A 602 27.33 -19.03 5.19
CA SER A 602 27.37 -17.61 5.58
C SER A 602 28.15 -16.79 4.53
N THR A 603 27.91 -17.10 3.26
CA THR A 603 28.63 -16.60 2.09
C THR A 603 28.10 -15.24 1.59
N GLY A 604 26.92 -14.83 2.05
CA GLY A 604 26.36 -13.49 1.86
C GLY A 604 25.30 -13.44 0.77
N PHE A 605 25.18 -12.30 0.10
CA PHE A 605 24.07 -12.01 -0.81
C PHE A 605 24.58 -11.54 -2.18
N LYS A 606 23.71 -11.56 -3.20
CA LYS A 606 24.00 -11.07 -4.55
C LYS A 606 23.94 -9.52 -4.63
N ILE A 607 24.69 -8.82 -3.75
CA ILE A 607 24.57 -7.36 -3.52
C ILE A 607 24.69 -6.51 -4.80
N GLN A 608 25.49 -6.95 -5.77
CA GLN A 608 25.74 -6.23 -7.03
C GLN A 608 24.60 -6.37 -8.05
N GLU A 609 23.69 -7.31 -7.83
CA GLU A 609 22.54 -7.60 -8.72
C GLU A 609 21.30 -6.85 -8.23
N PHE A 610 21.35 -5.52 -8.30
CA PHE A 610 20.25 -4.64 -7.90
C PHE A 610 18.95 -5.04 -8.61
N LEU A 611 17.87 -5.22 -7.84
CA LEU A 611 16.52 -5.57 -8.28
C LEU A 611 16.38 -6.93 -9.01
N SER A 612 17.45 -7.72 -9.11
CA SER A 612 17.40 -9.10 -9.62
C SER A 612 16.49 -9.99 -8.75
N PRO A 613 15.65 -10.86 -9.35
CA PRO A 613 15.58 -11.23 -10.77
C PRO A 613 14.55 -10.43 -11.59
N ILE A 614 14.04 -9.29 -11.10
CA ILE A 614 12.95 -8.55 -11.74
C ILE A 614 13.44 -7.91 -13.05
N GLU A 615 12.75 -8.18 -14.16
CA GLU A 615 13.05 -7.52 -15.44
C GLU A 615 12.31 -6.17 -15.52
N ILE A 616 13.05 -5.06 -15.46
CA ILE A 616 12.48 -3.71 -15.58
C ILE A 616 12.94 -3.09 -16.90
N THR A 617 12.00 -2.71 -17.75
CA THR A 617 12.24 -2.24 -19.13
C THR A 617 11.75 -0.81 -19.33
N GLY A 618 12.69 0.07 -19.67
CA GLY A 618 12.49 1.51 -19.79
C GLY A 618 11.80 1.96 -21.09
N GLY A 619 11.61 3.27 -21.25
CA GLY A 619 10.94 3.87 -22.40
C GLY A 619 11.70 3.74 -23.73
N ASN A 620 13.01 3.51 -23.67
CA ASN A 620 13.85 3.20 -24.83
C ASN A 620 13.87 1.70 -25.21
N GLY A 621 13.10 0.86 -24.51
CA GLY A 621 13.03 -0.58 -24.73
C GLY A 621 14.20 -1.41 -24.16
N LYS A 622 15.20 -0.79 -23.51
CA LYS A 622 16.27 -1.51 -22.82
C LYS A 622 15.84 -1.92 -21.40
N THR A 623 16.36 -3.06 -20.93
CA THR A 623 16.24 -3.44 -19.52
C THR A 623 17.20 -2.62 -18.64
N LEU A 624 16.85 -2.48 -17.37
CA LEU A 624 17.67 -1.81 -16.35
C LEU A 624 19.04 -2.49 -16.17
N ASN A 625 19.07 -3.82 -16.31
CA ASN A 625 20.30 -4.61 -16.26
C ASN A 625 21.20 -4.41 -17.51
N GLU A 626 20.64 -4.17 -18.69
CA GLU A 626 21.41 -3.78 -19.88
C GLU A 626 21.95 -2.36 -19.75
N HIS A 627 21.11 -1.41 -19.33
CA HIS A 627 21.52 -0.04 -19.04
C HIS A 627 22.71 0.01 -18.06
N TRP A 628 22.65 -0.76 -16.96
CA TRP A 628 23.74 -0.83 -15.99
C TRP A 628 24.98 -1.61 -16.45
N LYS A 629 24.87 -2.50 -17.45
CA LYS A 629 26.05 -3.08 -18.10
C LYS A 629 26.79 -2.02 -18.92
N GLU A 630 26.06 -1.16 -19.64
CA GLU A 630 26.64 -0.07 -20.44
C GLU A 630 27.39 0.95 -19.56
N THR A 631 26.90 1.25 -18.35
CA THR A 631 27.56 2.15 -17.37
C THR A 631 28.67 1.48 -16.55
N ARG A 632 29.03 0.23 -16.86
CA ARG A 632 30.02 -0.60 -16.13
C ARG A 632 29.68 -0.81 -14.63
N GLY A 633 28.38 -0.88 -14.33
CA GLY A 633 27.84 -1.10 -12.98
C GLY A 633 26.64 -0.20 -12.69
N ALA A 634 25.85 -0.62 -11.69
CA ALA A 634 24.63 0.08 -11.32
C ALA A 634 24.89 1.54 -10.89
N GLN A 635 24.03 2.44 -11.36
CA GLN A 635 24.00 3.85 -11.00
C GLN A 635 22.55 4.37 -11.00
N ALA A 636 22.33 5.45 -10.28
CA ALA A 636 21.08 6.20 -10.28
C ALA A 636 21.37 7.64 -9.81
N TYR A 637 20.72 8.62 -10.42
CA TYR A 637 20.75 10.02 -9.97
C TYR A 637 20.20 10.11 -8.54
N ARG A 638 20.98 10.71 -7.64
CA ARG A 638 20.70 10.80 -6.20
C ARG A 638 20.37 9.44 -5.57
N ALA A 639 21.00 8.37 -6.07
CA ALA A 639 20.74 6.97 -5.69
C ALA A 639 19.27 6.51 -5.90
N THR A 640 18.46 7.26 -6.66
CA THR A 640 16.99 7.16 -6.65
C THR A 640 16.36 7.03 -8.04
N PHE A 641 16.70 7.89 -9.00
CA PHE A 641 16.09 7.92 -10.34
C PHE A 641 17.08 7.46 -11.42
N VAL A 642 16.61 6.85 -12.51
CA VAL A 642 17.48 6.33 -13.59
C VAL A 642 17.00 6.85 -14.95
N HIS A 643 17.91 7.32 -15.79
CA HIS A 643 17.61 7.82 -17.12
C HIS A 643 17.10 6.70 -18.04
N GLY A 644 16.06 6.95 -18.82
CA GLY A 644 15.34 5.96 -19.61
C GLY A 644 14.22 5.24 -18.85
N PHE A 645 14.01 5.51 -17.55
CA PHE A 645 13.01 4.87 -16.70
C PHE A 645 12.06 5.92 -16.09
N PRO A 646 11.05 6.41 -16.85
CA PRO A 646 10.19 7.50 -16.40
C PRO A 646 9.27 7.07 -15.26
N ASN A 647 8.95 7.98 -14.34
CA ASN A 647 8.12 7.74 -13.15
C ASN A 647 8.56 6.54 -12.28
N PHE A 648 9.81 6.11 -12.42
CA PHE A 648 10.39 5.00 -11.67
C PHE A 648 11.41 5.49 -10.65
N GLY A 649 11.25 5.06 -9.39
CA GLY A 649 12.15 5.41 -8.29
C GLY A 649 12.60 4.19 -7.51
N ILE A 650 13.82 4.22 -7.00
CA ILE A 650 14.41 3.16 -6.18
C ILE A 650 14.72 3.70 -4.78
N VAL A 651 14.10 3.12 -3.75
CA VAL A 651 14.54 3.31 -2.37
C VAL A 651 15.64 2.29 -2.08
N PHE A 652 16.75 2.75 -1.51
CA PHE A 652 17.97 1.97 -1.30
C PHE A 652 18.65 1.49 -2.61
N GLY A 653 18.63 2.37 -3.63
CA GLY A 653 19.30 2.15 -4.91
C GLY A 653 20.82 2.25 -4.86
N PRO A 654 21.49 2.26 -6.03
CA PRO A 654 22.94 2.30 -6.13
C PRO A 654 23.54 3.50 -5.40
N ASN A 655 24.62 3.27 -4.66
CA ASN A 655 25.30 4.26 -3.81
C ASN A 655 24.46 4.87 -2.67
N ALA A 656 23.37 4.22 -2.23
CA ALA A 656 22.60 4.63 -1.05
C ALA A 656 23.10 4.06 0.29
N PHE A 657 23.98 3.05 0.31
CA PHE A 657 24.30 2.29 1.53
C PHE A 657 25.10 3.13 2.55
N PRO A 658 24.57 3.38 3.76
CA PRO A 658 25.29 4.08 4.81
C PRO A 658 26.18 3.08 5.56
N ALA A 659 27.44 2.99 5.16
CA ALA A 659 28.37 2.01 5.73
C ALA A 659 28.65 2.19 7.23
N HIS A 660 28.41 3.39 7.77
CA HIS A 660 28.61 3.76 9.17
C HIS A 660 27.33 4.03 9.96
N ASN A 661 26.13 4.09 9.33
CA ASN A 661 24.89 4.59 9.94
C ASN A 661 23.66 3.69 9.61
N SER A 662 22.46 4.10 10.03
CA SER A 662 21.21 3.35 9.85
C SER A 662 20.67 3.43 8.42
N VAL A 663 20.38 2.27 7.81
CA VAL A 663 19.64 2.19 6.54
C VAL A 663 18.22 2.76 6.64
N ILE A 664 17.59 2.74 7.82
CA ILE A 664 16.25 3.32 7.98
C ILE A 664 16.30 4.83 7.74
N PHE A 665 17.38 5.52 8.14
CA PHE A 665 17.57 6.95 7.88
C PHE A 665 17.69 7.26 6.38
N THR A 666 18.48 6.47 5.63
CA THR A 666 18.62 6.65 4.18
C THR A 666 17.30 6.33 3.45
N ASN A 667 16.56 5.32 3.91
CA ASN A 667 15.25 4.98 3.37
C ASN A 667 14.22 6.11 3.61
N GLU A 668 14.10 6.63 4.84
CA GLU A 668 13.24 7.79 5.15
C GLU A 668 13.62 9.03 4.30
N THR A 669 14.91 9.25 4.08
CA THR A 669 15.43 10.34 3.24
C THR A 669 15.03 10.18 1.77
N GLN A 670 15.22 9.00 1.18
CA GLN A 670 14.85 8.75 -0.22
C GLN A 670 13.33 8.73 -0.41
N VAL A 671 12.56 8.20 0.55
CA VAL A 671 11.09 8.28 0.54
C VAL A 671 10.62 9.73 0.51
N GLU A 672 11.19 10.60 1.34
CA GLU A 672 10.88 12.04 1.32
C GLU A 672 11.25 12.71 -0.01
N TYR A 673 12.39 12.34 -0.58
CA TYR A 673 12.84 12.85 -1.88
C TYR A 673 11.92 12.42 -3.03
N ILE A 674 11.54 11.14 -3.10
CA ILE A 674 10.58 10.60 -4.07
C ILE A 674 9.22 11.29 -3.91
N VAL A 675 8.76 11.50 -2.67
CA VAL A 675 7.48 12.16 -2.39
C VAL A 675 7.48 13.62 -2.87
N LYS A 676 8.56 14.37 -2.59
CA LYS A 676 8.71 15.77 -3.04
C LYS A 676 8.90 15.91 -4.55
N THR A 677 9.63 14.97 -5.17
CA THR A 677 10.10 15.09 -6.56
C THR A 677 9.13 14.48 -7.55
N LEU A 678 8.53 13.33 -7.24
CA LEU A 678 7.65 12.58 -8.13
C LEU A 678 6.20 12.60 -7.64
N ILE A 679 5.93 12.04 -6.45
CA ILE A 679 4.56 11.65 -6.08
C ILE A 679 3.67 12.88 -5.83
N ALA A 680 4.00 13.77 -4.89
CA ALA A 680 3.16 14.92 -4.60
C ALA A 680 2.97 15.87 -5.80
N PRO A 681 3.98 16.15 -6.64
CA PRO A 681 3.80 16.86 -7.91
C PRO A 681 2.84 16.17 -8.89
N MET A 682 2.88 14.84 -9.03
CA MET A 682 1.95 14.09 -9.87
C MET A 682 0.52 14.10 -9.32
N LEU A 683 0.34 13.99 -8.00
CA LEU A 683 -0.98 14.17 -7.36
C LEU A 683 -1.53 15.59 -7.64
N ASN A 684 -0.65 16.60 -7.57
CA ASN A 684 -0.97 18.00 -7.83
C ASN A 684 -1.06 18.38 -9.33
N ARG A 685 -0.86 17.42 -10.26
CA ARG A 685 -0.87 17.65 -11.72
C ARG A 685 0.15 18.70 -12.19
N SER A 686 1.29 18.80 -11.50
CA SER A 686 2.45 19.57 -11.97
C SER A 686 3.02 18.99 -13.27
N PHE A 687 2.97 17.67 -13.43
CA PHE A 687 3.32 16.87 -14.62
C PHE A 687 2.68 15.47 -14.54
N GLU A 688 2.66 14.75 -15.66
CA GLU A 688 2.27 13.33 -15.77
C GLU A 688 3.49 12.40 -15.85
N VAL A 689 4.59 12.87 -16.42
CA VAL A 689 5.83 12.11 -16.56
C VAL A 689 7.01 12.96 -16.06
N LEU A 690 7.83 12.35 -15.22
CA LEU A 690 9.15 12.82 -14.82
C LEU A 690 10.19 11.78 -15.23
N GLU A 691 11.20 12.23 -15.95
CA GLU A 691 12.39 11.45 -16.30
C GLU A 691 13.64 12.25 -15.94
N VAL A 692 14.69 11.59 -15.45
CA VAL A 692 15.97 12.27 -15.18
C VAL A 692 16.80 12.37 -16.46
N LYS A 693 17.44 13.51 -16.68
CA LYS A 693 18.34 13.74 -17.82
C LYS A 693 19.58 12.88 -17.69
N GLN A 694 19.99 12.24 -18.78
CA GLN A 694 21.22 11.43 -18.84
C GLN A 694 22.45 12.21 -18.35
N ALA A 695 22.55 13.50 -18.70
CA ALA A 695 23.65 14.37 -18.26
C ALA A 695 23.68 14.58 -16.74
N ALA A 696 22.52 14.72 -16.10
CA ALA A 696 22.41 14.92 -14.65
C ALA A 696 22.76 13.63 -13.88
N GLU A 697 22.25 12.48 -14.34
CA GLU A 697 22.63 11.18 -13.77
C GLU A 697 24.13 10.91 -13.91
N ASN A 698 24.69 11.11 -15.11
CA ASN A 698 26.12 10.90 -15.34
C ASN A 698 26.97 11.86 -14.50
N TYR A 699 26.57 13.11 -14.33
CA TYR A 699 27.30 14.07 -13.50
C TYR A 699 27.28 13.67 -12.01
N ASP A 700 26.10 13.40 -11.44
CA ASP A 700 25.96 12.99 -10.04
C ASP A 700 26.70 11.66 -9.78
N SER A 701 26.54 10.67 -10.66
CA SER A 701 27.18 9.37 -10.50
C SER A 701 28.70 9.45 -10.65
N ASN A 702 29.24 10.20 -11.61
CA ASN A 702 30.69 10.37 -11.75
C ASN A 702 31.29 11.11 -10.54
N ASN A 703 30.62 12.14 -10.01
CA ASN A 703 31.02 12.84 -8.79
C ASN A 703 31.00 11.91 -7.56
N VAL A 704 30.00 11.03 -7.45
CA VAL A 704 29.95 9.97 -6.42
C VAL A 704 31.14 9.01 -6.58
N GLN A 705 31.42 8.51 -7.79
CA GLN A 705 32.54 7.59 -8.02
C GLN A 705 33.90 8.24 -7.75
N GLU A 706 34.10 9.52 -8.10
CA GLU A 706 35.34 10.24 -7.82
C GLU A 706 35.59 10.33 -6.30
N LYS A 707 34.58 10.72 -5.54
CA LYS A 707 34.67 10.78 -4.06
C LYS A 707 34.80 9.40 -3.41
N LEU A 708 34.31 8.32 -4.03
CA LEU A 708 34.52 6.96 -3.52
C LEU A 708 35.98 6.50 -3.64
N LYS A 709 36.82 7.15 -4.46
CA LYS A 709 38.27 6.87 -4.50
C LYS A 709 38.98 7.30 -3.22
N THR A 710 38.51 8.34 -2.53
CA THR A 710 39.11 8.84 -1.26
C THR A 710 38.59 8.12 -0.03
N MET A 711 38.11 6.88 -0.20
CA MET A 711 37.51 6.06 0.86
C MET A 711 38.21 4.71 0.99
N VAL A 712 38.28 4.22 2.23
CA VAL A 712 39.11 3.05 2.63
C VAL A 712 38.73 1.74 1.92
N TRP A 713 37.47 1.56 1.47
CA TRP A 713 37.05 0.40 0.65
C TRP A 713 37.69 0.35 -0.74
N SER A 714 38.26 1.47 -1.21
CA SER A 714 39.01 1.55 -2.46
C SER A 714 40.51 1.25 -2.26
N GLY A 715 40.97 1.11 -1.00
CA GLY A 715 42.36 0.83 -0.61
C GLY A 715 42.81 -0.63 -0.78
N GLY A 716 42.31 -1.35 -1.79
CA GLY A 716 42.87 -2.64 -2.21
C GLY A 716 42.47 -3.90 -1.42
N CYS A 717 41.49 -3.86 -0.50
CA CYS A 717 40.97 -5.10 0.11
C CYS A 717 39.80 -5.70 -0.67
N ALA A 718 39.71 -7.03 -0.72
CA ALA A 718 38.55 -7.73 -1.27
C ALA A 718 37.31 -7.49 -0.39
N ASN A 719 36.32 -6.78 -0.93
CA ASN A 719 35.06 -6.43 -0.27
C ASN A 719 33.88 -6.58 -1.25
N TRP A 720 32.64 -6.54 -0.75
CA TRP A 720 31.44 -6.75 -1.57
C TRP A 720 30.91 -5.48 -2.27
N ASN A 721 31.52 -4.32 -2.00
CA ASN A 721 31.07 -3.03 -2.54
C ASN A 721 31.49 -2.84 -4.00
N LEU A 722 32.62 -3.44 -4.38
CA LEU A 722 33.21 -3.35 -5.72
C LEU A 722 32.64 -4.43 -6.64
N ASN A 723 32.29 -4.04 -7.87
CA ASN A 723 31.94 -4.98 -8.94
C ASN A 723 33.19 -5.50 -9.68
N ALA A 724 32.99 -6.37 -10.68
CA ALA A 724 34.07 -6.94 -11.48
C ALA A 724 34.90 -5.90 -12.29
N ALA A 725 34.36 -4.69 -12.51
CA ALA A 725 35.05 -3.57 -13.13
C ALA A 725 35.74 -2.62 -12.11
N GLY A 726 35.75 -2.98 -10.82
CA GLY A 726 36.32 -2.16 -9.74
C GLY A 726 35.47 -0.94 -9.34
N ARG A 727 34.24 -0.81 -9.84
CA ARG A 727 33.31 0.29 -9.52
C ARG A 727 32.60 0.01 -8.19
N ASN A 728 32.48 1.00 -7.32
CA ASN A 728 31.71 0.89 -6.07
C ASN A 728 30.26 1.33 -6.32
N THR A 729 29.35 0.37 -6.39
CA THR A 729 27.92 0.59 -6.69
C THR A 729 27.05 0.68 -5.44
N THR A 730 27.62 0.48 -4.24
CA THR A 730 26.83 0.23 -3.02
C THR A 730 26.87 1.40 -2.05
N ASN A 731 28.06 1.85 -1.66
CA ASN A 731 28.23 2.81 -0.58
C ASN A 731 27.96 4.24 -1.01
N TYR A 732 27.37 5.02 -0.10
CA TYR A 732 27.44 6.48 -0.18
C TYR A 732 28.80 6.97 0.35
N HIS A 733 29.29 8.08 -0.20
CA HIS A 733 30.67 8.58 0.01
C HIS A 733 30.79 9.66 1.09
N ASP A 734 29.70 10.17 1.64
CA ASP A 734 29.67 11.33 2.54
C ASP A 734 28.88 10.97 3.83
N PRO A 735 28.90 11.79 4.89
CA PRO A 735 28.05 11.60 6.07
C PRO A 735 26.55 11.61 5.71
N THR A 736 25.69 10.95 6.51
CA THR A 736 24.25 10.85 6.19
C THR A 736 23.53 12.19 6.27
N TRP A 737 24.03 13.16 7.06
CA TRP A 737 23.48 14.52 7.01
C TRP A 737 23.67 15.19 5.65
N LYS A 738 24.75 14.89 4.93
CA LYS A 738 24.96 15.40 3.55
C LYS A 738 24.09 14.66 2.54
N PHE A 739 23.88 13.35 2.72
CA PHE A 739 22.91 12.59 1.91
C PHE A 739 21.52 13.23 2.01
N TRP A 740 21.05 13.46 3.24
CA TRP A 740 19.81 14.18 3.52
C TRP A 740 19.78 15.56 2.88
N TRP A 741 20.84 16.38 3.06
CA TRP A 741 20.91 17.71 2.47
C TRP A 741 20.82 17.68 0.94
N SER A 742 21.55 16.76 0.29
CA SER A 742 21.56 16.62 -1.18
C SER A 742 20.25 16.12 -1.78
N LEU A 743 19.40 15.50 -0.96
CA LEU A 743 18.08 14.98 -1.33
C LEU A 743 16.92 15.85 -0.75
N TYR A 744 17.21 16.95 -0.05
CA TYR A 744 16.16 17.71 0.64
C TYR A 744 15.29 18.53 -0.31
N TRP A 745 15.87 19.03 -1.41
CA TRP A 745 15.20 19.81 -2.46
C TRP A 745 15.35 19.13 -3.82
N PRO A 746 14.28 19.01 -4.63
CA PRO A 746 14.40 18.68 -6.04
C PRO A 746 15.18 19.76 -6.79
N VAL A 747 16.07 19.34 -7.71
CA VAL A 747 16.71 20.20 -8.71
C VAL A 747 15.94 20.00 -10.01
N TRP A 748 14.96 20.85 -10.29
CA TRP A 748 14.00 20.61 -11.38
C TRP A 748 14.66 20.66 -12.76
N GLU A 749 15.77 21.38 -12.89
CA GLU A 749 16.59 21.48 -14.10
C GLU A 749 17.21 20.14 -14.52
N ASP A 750 17.38 19.20 -13.59
CA ASP A 750 17.93 17.85 -13.84
C ASP A 750 16.89 16.88 -14.44
N PHE A 751 15.61 17.29 -14.52
CA PHE A 751 14.51 16.46 -15.01
C PHE A 751 13.89 16.98 -16.33
N GLU A 752 13.31 16.06 -17.07
CA GLU A 752 12.38 16.30 -18.18
C GLU A 752 10.97 16.00 -17.69
N LEU A 753 10.07 16.96 -17.87
CA LEU A 753 8.72 16.95 -17.30
C LEU A 753 7.69 17.09 -18.43
N THR A 754 6.77 16.14 -18.55
CA THR A 754 5.78 16.07 -19.64
C THR A 754 4.35 16.00 -19.10
N GLY A 755 3.38 16.56 -19.84
CA GLY A 755 1.94 16.42 -19.56
C GLY A 755 1.43 17.28 -18.39
N GLY A 756 2.11 18.37 -18.05
CA GLY A 756 1.86 19.15 -16.83
C GLY A 756 1.28 20.54 -17.03
N THR A 757 0.75 21.10 -15.94
CA THR A 757 0.37 22.53 -15.85
C THR A 757 1.58 23.47 -15.73
N GLY A 758 2.80 22.94 -15.58
CA GLY A 758 4.04 23.70 -15.43
C GLY A 758 4.26 24.34 -14.06
N ARG A 759 3.29 24.25 -13.13
CA ARG A 759 3.46 24.72 -11.75
C ARG A 759 4.23 23.70 -10.92
N LEU A 760 5.54 23.83 -10.92
CA LEU A 760 6.42 23.12 -9.99
C LEU A 760 6.29 23.71 -8.57
N PRO A 761 6.36 22.88 -7.51
CA PRO A 761 6.46 23.37 -6.13
C PRO A 761 7.64 24.33 -6.00
N TRP A 762 7.38 25.56 -5.54
CA TRP A 762 8.42 26.57 -5.35
C TRP A 762 9.48 26.08 -4.36
N ALA A 763 10.70 25.83 -4.86
CA ALA A 763 11.87 25.75 -4.00
C ALA A 763 12.12 27.16 -3.43
N PRO A 764 12.09 27.36 -2.09
CA PRO A 764 12.25 28.67 -1.49
C PRO A 764 13.74 29.05 -1.47
N TRP A 765 14.27 29.41 -2.64
CA TRP A 765 15.63 29.91 -2.84
C TRP A 765 15.98 31.10 -1.93
N THR A 766 14.99 31.96 -1.64
CA THR A 766 15.09 33.05 -0.66
C THR A 766 15.27 32.57 0.79
N LYS A 767 14.86 31.34 1.14
CA LYS A 767 15.20 30.71 2.42
C LYS A 767 16.56 30.01 2.36
N ALA A 768 16.98 29.45 1.22
CA ALA A 768 18.28 28.79 1.10
C ALA A 768 19.44 29.72 1.54
N VAL A 769 19.44 30.98 1.11
CA VAL A 769 20.44 31.99 1.49
C VAL A 769 20.46 32.31 3.00
N ALA A 770 19.31 32.24 3.68
CA ALA A 770 19.24 32.44 5.14
C ALA A 770 19.72 31.20 5.94
N TRP A 771 19.59 30.00 5.36
CA TRP A 771 19.94 28.73 6.02
C TRP A 771 21.36 28.24 5.70
N THR A 772 22.00 28.70 4.63
CA THR A 772 23.41 28.37 4.31
C THR A 772 24.41 28.80 5.38
N ALA A 773 24.07 29.81 6.20
CA ALA A 773 24.88 30.23 7.34
C ALA A 773 24.80 29.27 8.56
N ALA A 774 23.89 28.29 8.57
CA ALA A 774 23.52 27.53 9.76
C ALA A 774 23.37 26.01 9.54
N GLY A 775 24.06 25.42 8.55
CA GLY A 775 23.86 24.02 8.12
C GLY A 775 23.92 22.95 9.23
N ALA A 776 24.77 23.14 10.25
CA ALA A 776 24.82 22.24 11.42
C ALA A 776 23.58 22.38 12.33
N SER A 777 23.22 23.62 12.68
CA SER A 777 22.05 23.92 13.53
C SER A 777 20.73 23.56 12.85
N ALA A 778 20.68 23.58 11.52
CA ALA A 778 19.54 23.14 10.73
C ALA A 778 19.27 21.64 10.86
N ALA A 779 20.31 20.82 10.77
CA ALA A 779 20.21 19.37 10.99
C ALA A 779 19.79 19.05 12.44
N VAL A 780 20.33 19.78 13.43
CA VAL A 780 19.90 19.70 14.85
C VAL A 780 18.40 19.99 14.98
N GLY A 781 17.93 21.10 14.38
CA GLY A 781 16.51 21.48 14.40
C GLY A 781 15.60 20.44 13.74
N TRP A 782 15.98 19.95 12.55
CA TRP A 782 15.23 18.91 11.84
C TRP A 782 15.13 17.61 12.66
N TYR A 783 16.23 17.17 13.26
CA TYR A 783 16.29 15.92 14.03
C TYR A 783 15.56 16.00 15.38
N LEU A 784 15.68 17.12 16.11
CA LEU A 784 15.02 17.30 17.40
C LEU A 784 13.52 17.56 17.26
N PHE A 785 13.07 18.22 16.19
CA PHE A 785 11.67 18.63 16.04
C PHE A 785 10.85 17.82 15.02
N GLY A 786 11.46 17.10 14.09
CA GLY A 786 10.75 16.17 13.19
C GLY A 786 9.81 16.86 12.18
N LEU A 787 10.20 18.05 11.70
CA LEU A 787 9.48 18.74 10.62
C LEU A 787 10.04 18.21 9.28
N PRO A 788 9.37 17.20 8.70
CA PRO A 788 8.11 17.46 8.03
C PRO A 788 6.98 16.48 8.42
N PHE A 789 6.58 16.47 9.69
CA PHE A 789 5.33 15.84 10.17
C PHE A 789 4.23 16.84 10.54
N ARG A 790 4.24 18.05 9.95
CA ARG A 790 3.10 18.98 9.96
C ARG A 790 2.49 19.10 8.57
N SER A 791 1.15 19.10 8.56
CA SER A 791 0.21 19.48 7.51
C SER A 791 0.79 20.34 6.37
N ILE A 792 0.64 19.86 5.13
CA ILE A 792 0.78 20.69 3.91
C ILE A 792 -0.48 21.57 3.70
N ALA A 793 -1.58 21.34 4.41
CA ALA A 793 -2.83 22.11 4.27
C ALA A 793 -2.81 23.51 4.91
N SER A 794 -1.63 24.12 5.13
CA SER A 794 -1.52 25.53 5.59
C SER A 794 -0.18 26.21 5.24
N LEU A 795 0.48 25.80 4.14
CA LEU A 795 1.64 26.47 3.52
C LEU A 795 1.57 26.33 2.00
#